data_AF-A0A7C8M9L5-F1
#
_entry.id   AF-A0A7C8M9L5-F1
#
_cell.length_a   1.000
_cell.length_b   1.000
_cell.length_c   1.000
_cell.angle_alpha   90.00
_cell.angle_beta   90.00
_cell.angle_gamma   90.00
#
_symmetry.space_group_name_H-M   'P 1'
#
loop_
_entity.id
_entity.type
_entity.pdbx_description
1 polymer ?
#
loop_
_entity_poly.entity_id
_entity_poly.type
_entity_poly.pdbx_seq_one_letter_code
_entity_poly.pdbx_strand_id
1 'polypeptide(L)'
;MEHSLSDSELDVVGSQRPANDDIPEEPEMILSDGAESSQPFAPPPRIAARFSRPFNNRRKSSAASSRRNSISSTHSHQSNRSFHNSCQTRHIAQHLRRASILETRKARLADRAAHAEQVRLRAALAKSTPRNSNCEERALAAQQARERHLAQVAAVCAEEVRRAKKIAEDMKERKAADEARYRQEMEEKLADAEKRRLEYKRNTRRPRTASSPPRDIKKTDPRPAVSSEDAAKRIQAAWRARARKGIVDAWAELGLSIDKVHDASFEEITTLLADEKVLLVTKKMMSLFGLVPEGDAASSGAAIRTFLAAYLILGHPAHVLSRDGDQEQDLITKAKDLVISFEFALSKLATFNYYTPSPTRLETVTLTHGAFVTAFNAWKARDSSALIETMVASFVSLDLIWQSVKDDTVDEVANEYRNGIRDNQAILLSKIKKLAGPDRALVLIKKAIRESRRGRPKKKLVGDTVRPRVALDPSLPDSPVSEESAALQAEAASQLAASHQSTEADGHQAQSLSKVFTVVPHNRILVHELSIDKEYRIDASPTADLRDALNRELCDAMRQGFENGETAAWTVAMAENIRAKLLRLLKSGNSMHTLISDTLDPELINRQCSQGLFSYEKFFSFIASILPKLCAPFRDAEVKALTDDLQEEGSLAEMVEKLFRLLHVIDLLSLDYSNFLLLNAAPTLIKEAPGYEQRMFAQDLEQGTITLERTRRWWRSAAVNMYTEADRQDPWSSPNPINRPTPQKIYARGLVDLAIATPPLRDADLPETLELDRARISRIRDDALRITTIGGILLTAKNLLKRDVRSQWKNEASRMWETLKDGYLKDPATPSKICSLLESSHAMPPSSRTQLASTVSRLLTQAESGKLSDPVTKVLFQRLKTHIFNRVSASSSGERVRAASTATESLATTGLPEFVGQVGDIVEQLGKASEVDRRAHGNWYEEIAEELERQGLEGEGLARSSNAESSTAGAASSS
;
A
#
# COMPACT_ATOMS: atom_id res chain seq x y z
N MET A 1 -10.21 81.87 -8.53
CA MET A 1 -11.56 81.62 -9.05
C MET A 1 -11.64 80.13 -9.36
N GLU A 2 -12.50 79.33 -8.74
CA GLU A 2 -13.45 79.60 -7.65
C GLU A 2 -13.98 78.26 -7.09
N HIS A 3 -14.30 78.18 -5.79
CA HIS A 3 -15.02 77.07 -5.11
C HIS A 3 -14.35 75.66 -5.08
N SER A 4 -14.54 74.78 -4.07
CA SER A 4 -15.12 74.92 -2.71
C SER A 4 -14.81 73.68 -1.82
N LEU A 5 -14.65 73.90 -0.50
CA LEU A 5 -15.11 73.06 0.66
C LEU A 5 -14.55 71.63 0.94
N SER A 6 -13.91 71.48 2.12
CA SER A 6 -14.18 70.56 3.29
C SER A 6 -14.84 69.18 3.09
N ASP A 7 -14.62 68.11 3.89
CA ASP A 7 -13.88 67.91 5.16
C ASP A 7 -13.62 66.40 5.47
N SER A 8 -12.62 66.11 6.32
CA SER A 8 -12.50 65.05 7.36
C SER A 8 -12.57 63.50 7.14
N GLU A 9 -11.89 62.80 8.09
CA GLU A 9 -11.80 61.35 8.45
C GLU A 9 -10.91 60.44 7.55
N LEU A 10 -9.71 59.94 7.94
CA LEU A 10 -9.23 59.09 9.09
C LEU A 10 -9.70 57.60 8.98
N ASP A 11 -8.90 56.54 9.19
CA ASP A 11 -7.47 56.36 9.55
C ASP A 11 -6.93 55.07 8.86
N VAL A 12 -5.78 55.09 8.18
CA VAL A 12 -4.40 54.76 8.66
C VAL A 12 -4.13 53.27 9.01
N VAL A 13 -3.35 52.63 8.13
CA VAL A 13 -2.56 51.42 8.39
C VAL A 13 -1.08 51.78 8.20
N GLY A 14 -0.20 51.37 9.11
CA GLY A 14 1.24 51.55 8.95
C GLY A 14 2.06 50.76 9.97
N SER A 15 2.88 49.82 9.49
CA SER A 15 3.88 49.11 10.30
C SER A 15 5.19 49.01 9.54
N GLN A 16 6.26 49.59 10.08
CA GLN A 16 7.65 49.38 9.65
C GLN A 16 8.59 49.36 10.86
N ARG A 17 9.63 48.51 10.79
CA ARG A 17 10.77 48.41 11.74
C ARG A 17 11.88 49.41 11.35
N PRO A 18 12.91 49.67 12.19
CA PRO A 18 14.16 48.84 12.24
C PRO A 18 14.64 48.52 13.68
N ALA A 19 15.42 47.46 13.97
CA ALA A 19 16.92 47.34 14.03
C ALA A 19 17.59 48.18 15.16
N ASN A 20 18.68 47.81 15.87
CA ASN A 20 19.58 46.62 15.83
C ASN A 20 20.40 46.48 17.16
N ASP A 21 21.33 45.50 17.23
CA ASP A 21 22.58 45.41 18.04
C ASP A 21 22.63 44.86 19.51
N ASP A 22 23.44 43.79 19.66
CA ASP A 22 24.54 43.46 20.62
C ASP A 22 24.38 43.26 22.16
N ILE A 23 24.36 41.97 22.55
CA ILE A 23 25.35 41.19 23.39
C ILE A 23 26.37 42.07 24.19
N PRO A 24 26.56 41.91 25.55
CA PRO A 24 27.17 40.70 26.15
C PRO A 24 26.85 40.30 27.62
N GLU A 25 27.19 39.02 27.92
CA GLU A 25 27.79 38.42 29.14
C GLU A 25 27.17 38.53 30.57
N GLU A 26 27.47 37.50 31.38
CA GLU A 26 27.15 37.39 32.81
C GLU A 26 28.03 38.33 33.67
N PRO A 27 27.64 38.55 34.94
CA PRO A 27 28.59 38.11 35.98
C PRO A 27 27.94 37.51 37.26
N GLU A 28 28.83 36.96 38.09
CA GLU A 28 28.57 36.24 39.33
C GLU A 28 28.06 37.09 40.52
N MET A 29 27.69 36.35 41.57
CA MET A 29 27.38 36.73 42.96
C MET A 29 28.09 37.99 43.54
N ILE A 30 27.38 38.75 44.41
CA ILE A 30 27.64 38.85 45.87
C ILE A 30 26.70 39.89 46.56
N LEU A 31 26.13 39.48 47.71
CA LEU A 31 25.71 40.21 48.95
C LEU A 31 25.46 41.75 48.89
N SER A 32 24.49 42.36 49.58
CA SER A 32 23.52 41.96 50.64
C SER A 32 22.35 42.99 50.64
N ASP A 33 21.38 43.12 51.55
CA ASP A 33 21.05 42.53 52.86
C ASP A 33 19.51 42.63 53.12
N GLY A 34 19.03 42.49 54.36
CA GLY A 34 17.76 43.10 54.80
C GLY A 34 16.65 42.20 55.37
N ALA A 35 16.90 41.63 56.56
CA ALA A 35 15.93 41.38 57.64
C ALA A 35 14.55 40.66 57.42
N GLU A 36 14.32 39.65 58.28
CA GLU A 36 13.02 39.27 58.90
C GLU A 36 11.84 38.76 58.03
N SER A 37 11.74 37.43 57.87
CA SER A 37 10.69 36.62 58.56
C SER A 37 10.64 35.17 58.07
N SER A 38 10.73 34.21 58.99
CA SER A 38 10.74 32.77 58.68
C SER A 38 9.33 32.17 58.64
N GLN A 39 8.72 32.10 57.44
CA GLN A 39 7.55 31.25 57.20
C GLN A 39 7.93 30.00 56.39
N PRO A 40 7.80 28.78 56.94
CA PRO A 40 8.03 27.54 56.19
C PRO A 40 6.86 27.25 55.24
N PHE A 41 7.11 27.35 53.94
CA PHE A 41 6.12 26.98 52.91
C PHE A 41 5.80 25.47 52.96
N ALA A 42 4.52 25.15 53.10
CA ALA A 42 4.04 23.78 53.18
C ALA A 42 4.00 23.10 51.78
N PRO A 43 4.38 21.80 51.68
CA PRO A 43 4.34 21.08 50.41
C PRO A 43 2.90 20.75 49.95
N PRO A 44 2.68 20.50 48.64
CA PRO A 44 1.35 20.29 48.06
C PRO A 44 0.50 19.21 48.77
N PRO A 45 -0.84 19.38 48.84
CA PRO A 45 -1.71 18.65 49.76
C PRO A 45 -1.77 17.12 49.57
N ARG A 46 -1.31 16.59 48.42
CA ARG A 46 -1.19 15.13 48.18
C ARG A 46 -0.04 14.47 48.95
N ILE A 47 0.96 15.24 49.40
CA ILE A 47 2.10 14.74 50.18
C ILE A 47 1.79 14.79 51.69
N ALA A 48 1.18 15.89 52.16
CA ALA A 48 0.80 16.06 53.57
C ALA A 48 -0.10 14.92 54.10
N ALA A 49 -1.04 14.42 53.29
CA ALA A 49 -1.97 13.35 53.67
C ALA A 49 -1.30 11.99 53.97
N ARG A 50 -0.02 11.78 53.64
CA ARG A 50 0.71 10.52 53.91
C ARG A 50 1.42 10.48 55.26
N PHE A 51 1.63 11.62 55.92
CA PHE A 51 2.40 11.71 57.18
C PHE A 51 1.53 11.90 58.44
N SER A 52 0.25 12.25 58.29
CA SER A 52 -0.68 12.46 59.41
C SER A 52 -1.28 11.15 59.94
N ARG A 53 -0.59 10.49 60.89
CA ARG A 53 -1.19 9.44 61.75
C ARG A 53 -1.69 10.05 63.07
N PRO A 54 -3.00 10.03 63.39
CA PRO A 54 -3.47 10.44 64.71
C PRO A 54 -3.26 9.32 65.74
N PHE A 55 -2.51 9.60 66.81
CA PHE A 55 -2.33 8.71 67.96
C PHE A 55 -3.11 9.23 69.19
N ASN A 56 -3.98 8.37 69.73
CA ASN A 56 -4.47 8.27 71.11
C ASN A 56 -4.73 9.53 71.97
N ASN A 57 -5.97 9.65 72.48
CA ASN A 57 -6.26 9.26 73.88
C ASN A 57 -7.74 9.37 74.29
N ARG A 58 -8.34 8.26 74.77
CA ARG A 58 -9.12 8.28 76.02
C ARG A 58 -8.97 6.94 76.75
N ARG A 59 -9.00 6.99 78.08
CA ARG A 59 -8.38 6.02 79.01
C ARG A 59 -9.33 4.95 79.55
N LYS A 60 -8.79 3.71 79.68
CA LYS A 60 -8.93 2.73 80.79
C LYS A 60 -10.35 2.18 81.09
N SER A 61 -10.52 0.94 81.59
CA SER A 61 -9.67 0.19 82.54
C SER A 61 -9.75 -1.34 82.44
N SER A 62 -8.61 -2.01 82.74
CA SER A 62 -8.43 -3.34 83.40
C SER A 62 -9.22 -4.60 82.93
N ALA A 63 -8.67 -5.82 82.91
CA ALA A 63 -7.50 -6.37 83.61
C ALA A 63 -6.71 -7.39 82.76
N ALA A 64 -5.56 -7.85 83.28
CA ALA A 64 -4.57 -8.66 82.57
C ALA A 64 -4.52 -10.14 83.02
N SER A 65 -3.54 -10.91 82.51
CA SER A 65 -3.13 -12.27 82.93
C SER A 65 -3.97 -13.42 82.34
N SER A 66 -3.44 -14.59 81.92
CA SER A 66 -2.04 -15.03 81.70
C SER A 66 -2.00 -16.31 80.83
N ARG A 67 -0.93 -16.46 80.03
CA ARG A 67 -0.18 -17.65 79.55
C ARG A 67 -0.80 -19.09 79.58
N ARG A 68 -0.27 -19.90 78.63
CA ARG A 68 -0.27 -21.39 78.48
C ARG A 68 -1.47 -21.97 77.72
N ASN A 69 -1.23 -22.53 76.53
CA ASN A 69 -0.91 -23.95 76.23
C ASN A 69 -2.11 -24.87 76.51
N SER A 70 -2.77 -25.41 75.48
CA SER A 70 -2.44 -26.69 74.79
C SER A 70 -3.25 -27.86 75.36
N ILE A 71 -3.39 -28.93 74.58
CA ILE A 71 -4.08 -30.22 74.85
C ILE A 71 -5.62 -30.11 75.04
N SER A 72 -6.47 -30.64 74.16
CA SER A 72 -6.76 -32.05 73.76
C SER A 72 -7.85 -32.69 74.63
N SER A 73 -8.74 -33.46 73.98
CA SER A 73 -9.51 -34.60 74.57
C SER A 73 -10.52 -34.26 75.70
N THR A 74 -11.57 -35.03 76.03
CA THR A 74 -12.11 -36.31 75.52
C THR A 74 -13.58 -36.49 75.93
N HIS A 75 -14.27 -37.38 75.22
CA HIS A 75 -15.29 -38.35 75.67
C HIS A 75 -16.05 -38.25 77.03
N SER A 76 -17.29 -38.75 76.92
CA SER A 76 -17.99 -39.67 77.84
C SER A 76 -18.84 -39.15 79.00
N HIS A 77 -20.07 -39.69 78.99
CA HIS A 77 -20.99 -39.99 80.07
C HIS A 77 -20.40 -40.02 81.50
N GLN A 78 -21.14 -39.41 82.45
CA GLN A 78 -21.73 -40.19 83.55
C GLN A 78 -22.86 -39.42 84.27
N SER A 79 -23.65 -40.19 85.00
CA SER A 79 -24.91 -39.82 85.66
C SER A 79 -24.71 -39.19 87.05
N ASN A 80 -25.66 -38.38 87.51
CA ASN A 80 -26.53 -38.84 88.61
C ASN A 80 -27.75 -37.96 88.90
N ARG A 81 -28.79 -38.61 89.44
CA ARG A 81 -30.01 -38.01 89.97
C ARG A 81 -29.78 -37.42 91.36
N SER A 82 -30.52 -36.37 91.71
CA SER A 82 -31.17 -36.29 93.02
C SER A 82 -32.45 -35.45 92.95
N PHE A 83 -33.56 -36.05 93.38
CA PHE A 83 -34.84 -35.36 93.61
C PHE A 83 -34.78 -34.65 94.95
N HIS A 84 -35.40 -33.46 95.07
CA HIS A 84 -36.21 -33.12 96.26
C HIS A 84 -37.16 -31.94 95.98
N ASN A 85 -38.41 -32.09 96.42
CA ASN A 85 -39.48 -31.10 96.31
C ASN A 85 -39.26 -29.91 97.26
N SER A 86 -39.49 -28.67 96.79
CA SER A 86 -40.12 -27.58 97.59
C SER A 86 -40.20 -26.22 96.85
N CYS A 87 -41.26 -25.47 97.18
CA CYS A 87 -41.48 -24.03 97.02
C CYS A 87 -41.62 -23.41 95.60
N GLN A 88 -42.83 -22.92 95.34
CA GLN A 88 -43.25 -22.14 94.15
C GLN A 88 -42.39 -20.90 93.86
N THR A 89 -41.68 -20.37 94.86
CA THR A 89 -40.79 -19.19 94.75
C THR A 89 -39.67 -19.36 93.72
N ARG A 90 -39.19 -20.59 93.48
CA ARG A 90 -38.21 -20.86 92.40
C ARG A 90 -38.80 -20.68 91.00
N HIS A 91 -40.09 -20.92 90.80
CA HIS A 91 -40.75 -20.81 89.50
C HIS A 91 -40.78 -19.35 89.00
N ILE A 92 -41.12 -18.40 89.87
CA ILE A 92 -41.12 -16.97 89.55
C ILE A 92 -39.70 -16.49 89.24
N ALA A 93 -38.71 -16.86 90.06
CA ALA A 93 -37.30 -16.51 89.81
C ALA A 93 -36.77 -17.12 88.49
N GLN A 94 -37.19 -18.34 88.13
CA GLN A 94 -36.83 -18.98 86.86
C GLN A 94 -37.51 -18.30 85.67
N HIS A 95 -38.79 -17.90 85.80
CA HIS A 95 -39.49 -17.12 84.78
C HIS A 95 -38.87 -15.73 84.56
N LEU A 96 -38.49 -15.02 85.62
CA LEU A 96 -37.79 -13.73 85.52
C LEU A 96 -36.41 -13.87 84.86
N ARG A 97 -35.63 -14.91 85.20
CA ARG A 97 -34.38 -15.22 84.50
C ARG A 97 -34.61 -15.56 83.02
N ARG A 98 -35.65 -16.35 82.70
CA ARG A 98 -36.03 -16.67 81.31
C ARG A 98 -36.45 -15.42 80.55
N ALA A 99 -37.24 -14.53 81.15
CA ALA A 99 -37.64 -13.26 80.57
C ALA A 99 -36.42 -12.37 80.29
N SER A 100 -35.54 -12.18 81.28
CA SER A 100 -34.26 -11.47 81.14
C SER A 100 -33.39 -12.01 80.00
N ILE A 101 -33.25 -13.34 79.88
CA ILE A 101 -32.49 -13.97 78.78
C ILE A 101 -33.14 -13.73 77.43
N LEU A 102 -34.47 -13.82 77.34
CA LEU A 102 -35.23 -13.54 76.10
C LEU A 102 -35.16 -12.07 75.71
N GLU A 103 -35.22 -11.15 76.66
CA GLU A 103 -35.06 -9.72 76.47
C GLU A 103 -33.65 -9.35 76.01
N THR A 104 -32.61 -9.91 76.66
CA THR A 104 -31.21 -9.80 76.22
C THR A 104 -30.97 -10.41 74.83
N ARG A 105 -31.79 -11.39 74.41
CA ARG A 105 -31.75 -11.95 73.05
C ARG A 105 -32.50 -11.07 72.05
N LYS A 106 -33.64 -10.48 72.44
CA LYS A 106 -34.38 -9.49 71.64
C LYS A 106 -33.54 -8.25 71.37
N ALA A 107 -32.88 -7.68 72.38
CA ALA A 107 -31.96 -6.55 72.24
C ALA A 107 -30.87 -6.83 71.20
N ARG A 108 -30.14 -7.95 71.35
CA ARG A 108 -29.09 -8.36 70.39
C ARG A 108 -29.59 -8.66 68.97
N LEU A 109 -30.88 -8.97 68.80
CA LEU A 109 -31.50 -9.11 67.47
C LEU A 109 -31.92 -7.74 66.90
N ALA A 110 -32.39 -6.82 67.75
CA ALA A 110 -32.66 -5.43 67.36
C ALA A 110 -31.38 -4.71 66.93
N ASP A 111 -30.26 -4.88 67.65
CA ASP A 111 -28.94 -4.33 67.28
C ASP A 111 -28.48 -4.82 65.89
N ARG A 112 -28.71 -6.11 65.59
CA ARG A 112 -28.40 -6.70 64.29
C ARG A 112 -29.29 -6.14 63.17
N ALA A 113 -30.57 -5.92 63.46
CA ALA A 113 -31.50 -5.30 62.51
C ALA A 113 -31.13 -3.82 62.24
N ALA A 114 -30.79 -3.07 63.28
CA ALA A 114 -30.32 -1.69 63.16
C ALA A 114 -29.02 -1.59 62.34
N HIS A 115 -28.07 -2.51 62.56
CA HIS A 115 -26.86 -2.59 61.76
C HIS A 115 -27.15 -2.96 60.29
N ALA A 116 -28.09 -3.87 60.04
CA ALA A 116 -28.51 -4.21 58.67
C ALA A 116 -29.11 -3.01 57.93
N GLU A 117 -29.97 -2.23 58.59
CA GLU A 117 -30.50 -0.97 58.05
C GLU A 117 -29.40 0.07 57.84
N GLN A 118 -28.45 0.21 58.77
CA GLN A 118 -27.32 1.13 58.60
C GLN A 118 -26.42 0.75 57.40
N VAL A 119 -26.19 -0.54 57.17
CA VAL A 119 -25.50 -1.04 55.97
C VAL A 119 -26.33 -0.79 54.71
N ARG A 120 -27.66 -1.01 54.76
CA ARG A 120 -28.58 -0.73 53.64
C ARG A 120 -28.57 0.75 53.26
N LEU A 121 -28.64 1.65 54.23
CA LEU A 121 -28.54 3.11 54.02
C LEU A 121 -27.17 3.52 53.49
N ARG A 122 -26.07 2.98 54.03
CA ARG A 122 -24.72 3.26 53.53
C ARG A 122 -24.52 2.75 52.10
N ALA A 123 -25.07 1.59 51.76
CA ALA A 123 -25.06 1.06 50.40
C ALA A 123 -25.96 1.87 49.44
N ALA A 124 -27.12 2.33 49.90
CA ALA A 124 -27.99 3.22 49.14
C ALA A 124 -27.29 4.56 48.83
N LEU A 125 -26.64 5.17 49.82
CA LEU A 125 -25.85 6.40 49.65
C LEU A 125 -24.66 6.19 48.70
N ALA A 126 -23.93 5.09 48.82
CA ALA A 126 -22.83 4.75 47.91
C ALA A 126 -23.31 4.43 46.47
N LYS A 127 -24.58 4.06 46.29
CA LYS A 127 -25.22 3.84 44.99
C LYS A 127 -25.83 5.13 44.42
N SER A 128 -26.23 6.08 45.26
CA SER A 128 -26.80 7.38 44.86
C SER A 128 -25.76 8.47 44.60
N THR A 129 -24.49 8.29 44.98
CA THR A 129 -23.41 9.22 44.59
C THR A 129 -23.13 9.14 43.08
N PRO A 130 -23.41 10.18 42.28
CA PRO A 130 -23.23 10.13 40.83
C PRO A 130 -21.74 10.15 40.45
N ARG A 131 -21.35 9.28 39.51
CA ARG A 131 -19.97 9.17 38.97
C ARG A 131 -19.65 10.18 37.85
N ASN A 132 -20.26 11.37 37.89
CA ASN A 132 -20.26 12.30 36.74
C ASN A 132 -18.90 12.91 36.38
N SER A 133 -17.92 12.97 37.31
CA SER A 133 -16.65 13.65 37.05
C SER A 133 -15.84 13.06 35.88
N ASN A 134 -15.96 11.75 35.61
CA ASN A 134 -15.13 11.08 34.61
C ASN A 134 -15.66 11.16 33.17
N CYS A 135 -16.96 11.41 32.93
CA CYS A 135 -17.46 11.51 31.55
C CYS A 135 -17.26 12.93 30.99
N GLU A 136 -17.50 13.95 31.81
CA GLU A 136 -17.29 15.36 31.44
C GLU A 136 -15.81 15.66 31.20
N GLU A 137 -14.91 15.23 32.11
CA GLU A 137 -13.46 15.38 31.93
C GLU A 137 -12.94 14.65 30.67
N ARG A 138 -13.50 13.48 30.34
CA ARG A 138 -13.18 12.77 29.10
C ARG A 138 -13.75 13.43 27.85
N ALA A 139 -14.96 14.00 27.92
CA ALA A 139 -15.56 14.73 26.81
C ALA A 139 -14.76 15.99 26.49
N LEU A 140 -14.36 16.75 27.51
CA LEU A 140 -13.48 17.92 27.37
C LEU A 140 -12.08 17.53 26.85
N ALA A 141 -11.50 16.42 27.33
CA ALA A 141 -10.22 15.92 26.81
C ALA A 141 -10.31 15.48 25.34
N ALA A 142 -11.43 14.84 24.95
CA ALA A 142 -11.70 14.46 23.56
C ALA A 142 -11.93 15.68 22.64
N GLN A 143 -12.64 16.69 23.13
CA GLN A 143 -12.81 17.97 22.43
C GLN A 143 -11.45 18.65 22.20
N GLN A 144 -10.63 18.81 23.25
CA GLN A 144 -9.29 19.40 23.13
C GLN A 144 -8.37 18.59 22.19
N ALA A 145 -8.49 17.26 22.16
CA ALA A 145 -7.75 16.42 21.22
C ALA A 145 -8.19 16.66 19.77
N ARG A 146 -9.50 16.79 19.52
CA ARG A 146 -10.06 17.12 18.21
C ARG A 146 -9.64 18.52 17.75
N GLU A 147 -9.69 19.52 18.63
CA GLU A 147 -9.27 20.89 18.34
C GLU A 147 -7.77 20.97 18.03
N ARG A 148 -6.92 20.26 18.78
CA ARG A 148 -5.47 20.14 18.48
C ARG A 148 -5.22 19.50 17.12
N HIS A 149 -5.95 18.43 16.77
CA HIS A 149 -5.82 17.81 15.43
C HIS A 149 -6.26 18.75 14.32
N LEU A 150 -7.38 19.46 14.47
CA LEU A 150 -7.85 20.43 13.49
C LEU A 150 -6.87 21.61 13.34
N ALA A 151 -6.29 22.09 14.45
CA ALA A 151 -5.24 23.12 14.43
C ALA A 151 -3.96 22.63 13.74
N GLN A 152 -3.56 21.37 13.95
CA GLN A 152 -2.40 20.77 13.26
C GLN A 152 -2.65 20.63 11.75
N VAL A 153 -3.84 20.17 11.34
CA VAL A 153 -4.23 20.11 9.92
C VAL A 153 -4.26 21.50 9.31
N ALA A 154 -4.86 22.49 9.98
CA ALA A 154 -4.86 23.87 9.52
C ALA A 154 -3.44 24.46 9.37
N ALA A 155 -2.53 24.13 10.30
CA ALA A 155 -1.13 24.53 10.21
C ALA A 155 -0.41 23.87 9.01
N VAL A 156 -0.64 22.58 8.75
CA VAL A 156 -0.08 21.88 7.57
C VAL A 156 -0.62 22.49 6.28
N CYS A 157 -1.94 22.71 6.16
CA CYS A 157 -2.53 23.41 5.02
C CYS A 157 -1.95 24.83 4.83
N ALA A 158 -1.68 25.55 5.92
CA ALA A 158 -1.07 26.88 5.87
C ALA A 158 0.40 26.83 5.40
N GLU A 159 1.18 25.83 5.82
CA GLU A 159 2.53 25.56 5.31
C GLU A 159 2.51 25.25 3.81
N GLU A 160 1.60 24.39 3.35
CA GLU A 160 1.44 24.02 1.94
C GLU A 160 1.03 25.22 1.07
N VAL A 161 0.06 26.02 1.52
CA VAL A 161 -0.32 27.28 0.84
C VAL A 161 0.84 28.27 0.83
N ARG A 162 1.67 28.35 1.88
CA ARG A 162 2.87 29.21 1.88
C ARG A 162 3.92 28.71 0.89
N ARG A 163 4.14 27.40 0.78
CA ARG A 163 5.02 26.79 -0.23
C ARG A 163 4.50 27.05 -1.64
N ALA A 164 3.21 26.86 -1.89
CA ALA A 164 2.59 27.14 -3.19
C ALA A 164 2.71 28.62 -3.58
N LYS A 165 2.49 29.55 -2.63
CA LYS A 165 2.73 30.98 -2.84
C LYS A 165 4.19 31.29 -3.15
N LYS A 166 5.14 30.71 -2.41
CA LYS A 166 6.57 30.86 -2.69
C LYS A 166 6.93 30.36 -4.10
N ILE A 167 6.47 29.18 -4.49
CA ILE A 167 6.71 28.64 -5.84
C ILE A 167 6.13 29.57 -6.91
N ALA A 168 4.94 30.15 -6.69
CA ALA A 168 4.35 31.12 -7.62
C ALA A 168 5.14 32.44 -7.69
N GLU A 169 5.74 32.87 -6.58
CA GLU A 169 6.63 34.04 -6.50
C GLU A 169 7.98 33.77 -7.20
N ASP A 170 8.64 32.65 -6.88
CA ASP A 170 9.87 32.18 -7.52
C ASP A 170 9.68 32.03 -9.06
N MET A 171 8.53 31.51 -9.52
CA MET A 171 8.20 31.44 -10.96
C MET A 171 7.98 32.81 -11.59
N LYS A 172 7.37 33.76 -10.87
CA LYS A 172 7.16 35.13 -11.34
C LYS A 172 8.49 35.89 -11.43
N GLU A 173 9.37 35.73 -10.45
CA GLU A 173 10.72 36.30 -10.44
C GLU A 173 11.55 35.73 -11.59
N ARG A 174 11.56 34.39 -11.76
CA ARG A 174 12.25 33.74 -12.88
C ARG A 174 11.78 34.26 -14.24
N LYS A 175 10.46 34.36 -14.45
CA LYS A 175 9.91 34.92 -15.69
C LYS A 175 10.32 36.39 -15.89
N ALA A 176 10.33 37.20 -14.83
CA ALA A 176 10.79 38.59 -14.90
C ALA A 176 12.31 38.69 -15.22
N ALA A 177 13.12 37.77 -14.69
CA ALA A 177 14.55 37.68 -14.99
C ALA A 177 14.81 37.25 -16.44
N ASP A 178 14.05 36.29 -16.96
CA ASP A 178 14.13 35.85 -18.37
C ASP A 178 13.69 36.98 -19.33
N GLU A 179 12.64 37.73 -18.99
CA GLU A 179 12.25 38.94 -19.75
C GLU A 179 13.30 40.06 -19.66
N ALA A 180 13.98 40.24 -18.52
CA ALA A 180 15.06 41.21 -18.36
C ALA A 180 16.30 40.82 -19.19
N ARG A 181 16.69 39.54 -19.19
CA ARG A 181 17.73 39.00 -20.07
C ARG A 181 17.41 39.22 -21.54
N TYR A 182 16.17 38.95 -21.95
CA TYR A 182 15.76 39.17 -23.34
C TYR A 182 15.83 40.65 -23.75
N ARG A 183 15.45 41.59 -22.86
CA ARG A 183 15.65 43.03 -23.10
C ARG A 183 17.12 43.39 -23.24
N GLN A 184 17.98 42.92 -22.33
CA GLN A 184 19.43 43.14 -22.39
C GLN A 184 20.05 42.57 -23.68
N GLU A 185 19.69 41.36 -24.10
CA GLU A 185 20.16 40.80 -25.37
C GLU A 185 19.72 41.64 -26.59
N MET A 186 18.52 42.22 -26.56
CA MET A 186 18.04 43.09 -27.63
C MET A 186 18.76 44.44 -27.62
N GLU A 187 19.04 45.01 -26.44
CA GLU A 187 19.84 46.23 -26.26
C GLU A 187 21.29 46.02 -26.71
N GLU A 188 21.92 44.89 -26.35
CA GLU A 188 23.25 44.50 -26.83
C GLU A 188 23.27 44.33 -28.35
N LYS A 189 22.31 43.61 -28.95
CA LYS A 189 22.19 43.46 -30.42
C LYS A 189 22.03 44.82 -31.12
N LEU A 190 21.31 45.77 -30.50
CA LEU A 190 21.14 47.13 -31.03
C LEU A 190 22.44 47.95 -30.90
N ALA A 191 23.10 47.93 -29.74
CA ALA A 191 24.39 48.59 -29.52
C ALA A 191 25.49 48.04 -30.47
N ASP A 192 25.48 46.73 -30.72
CA ASP A 192 26.42 46.06 -31.59
C ASP A 192 26.12 46.34 -33.09
N ALA A 193 24.84 46.54 -33.45
CA ALA A 193 24.44 47.06 -34.76
C ALA A 193 24.83 48.55 -34.94
N GLU A 194 24.70 49.38 -33.90
CA GLU A 194 25.14 50.77 -33.92
C GLU A 194 26.66 50.89 -34.01
N LYS A 195 27.40 50.04 -33.28
CA LYS A 195 28.86 49.94 -33.38
C LYS A 195 29.30 49.57 -34.79
N ARG A 196 28.67 48.58 -35.44
CA ARG A 196 28.92 48.27 -36.86
C ARG A 196 28.59 49.46 -37.77
N ARG A 197 27.47 50.17 -37.56
CA ARG A 197 27.09 51.38 -38.29
C ARG A 197 28.10 52.53 -38.12
N LEU A 198 28.69 52.69 -36.92
CA LEU A 198 29.75 53.64 -36.64
C LEU A 198 31.08 53.23 -37.30
N GLU A 199 31.43 51.94 -37.30
CA GLU A 199 32.60 51.40 -38.00
C GLU A 199 32.47 51.58 -39.53
N TYR A 200 31.28 51.35 -40.11
CA TYR A 200 31.00 51.64 -41.51
C TYR A 200 31.04 53.15 -41.85
N LYS A 201 30.66 54.03 -40.91
CA LYS A 201 30.86 55.48 -41.06
C LYS A 201 32.34 55.89 -40.94
N ARG A 202 33.12 55.23 -40.08
CA ARG A 202 34.54 55.54 -39.86
C ARG A 202 35.42 55.04 -41.01
N ASN A 203 35.07 53.91 -41.62
CA ASN A 203 35.73 53.37 -42.80
C ASN A 203 35.09 53.89 -44.10
N THR A 204 35.22 55.19 -44.36
CA THR A 204 34.98 55.74 -45.70
C THR A 204 35.93 55.06 -46.71
N ARG A 205 35.34 54.41 -47.72
CA ARG A 205 36.06 53.57 -48.68
C ARG A 205 37.17 54.36 -49.40
N ARG A 206 38.43 53.94 -49.23
CA ARG A 206 39.47 54.22 -50.25
C ARG A 206 39.17 53.40 -51.51
N PRO A 207 39.26 53.98 -52.72
CA PRO A 207 39.07 53.23 -53.96
C PRO A 207 40.23 52.25 -54.19
N ARG A 208 39.92 51.09 -54.77
CA ARG A 208 40.92 50.08 -55.19
C ARG A 208 41.71 50.63 -56.38
N THR A 209 43.03 50.72 -56.26
CA THR A 209 43.94 50.80 -57.40
C THR A 209 45.18 49.93 -57.17
N ALA A 210 45.61 49.29 -58.28
CA ALA A 210 46.91 48.72 -58.63
C ALA A 210 47.91 48.20 -57.57
N SER A 211 48.44 47.02 -57.89
CA SER A 211 49.65 46.39 -57.36
C SER A 211 50.92 47.26 -57.38
N SER A 212 51.76 47.13 -56.35
CA SER A 212 53.18 47.53 -56.33
C SER A 212 53.96 46.63 -55.33
N PRO A 213 55.31 46.55 -55.38
CA PRO A 213 56.04 45.27 -55.24
C PRO A 213 56.44 44.86 -53.80
N PRO A 214 57.02 43.64 -53.59
CA PRO A 214 57.36 43.17 -52.25
C PRO A 214 58.45 44.03 -51.62
N ARG A 215 58.24 44.44 -50.36
CA ARG A 215 59.24 45.14 -49.55
C ARG A 215 60.08 44.18 -48.73
N ASP A 216 61.35 44.53 -48.62
CA ASP A 216 62.43 43.70 -48.10
C ASP A 216 62.24 43.20 -46.66
N ILE A 217 62.97 42.11 -46.39
CA ILE A 217 63.18 41.51 -45.08
C ILE A 217 63.69 42.59 -44.11
N LYS A 218 62.79 43.10 -43.28
CA LYS A 218 63.16 44.08 -42.25
C LYS A 218 63.89 43.37 -41.12
N LYS A 219 65.14 43.78 -40.89
CA LYS A 219 66.00 43.29 -39.79
C LYS A 219 65.24 43.28 -38.47
N THR A 220 65.45 42.24 -37.67
CA THR A 220 64.97 42.15 -36.29
C THR A 220 65.54 43.29 -35.45
N ASP A 221 64.68 44.18 -34.97
CA ASP A 221 65.02 45.14 -33.93
C ASP A 221 65.44 44.37 -32.65
N PRO A 222 66.49 44.79 -31.93
CA PRO A 222 66.89 44.14 -30.69
C PRO A 222 65.76 44.31 -29.65
N ARG A 223 65.34 43.19 -29.04
CA ARG A 223 64.33 43.22 -27.96
C ARG A 223 64.80 44.17 -26.85
N PRO A 224 63.95 45.07 -26.33
CA PRO A 224 64.31 45.91 -25.20
C PRO A 224 64.71 45.03 -24.01
N ALA A 225 65.73 45.48 -23.28
CA ALA A 225 66.19 44.79 -22.07
C ALA A 225 65.02 44.66 -21.09
N VAL A 226 64.73 43.44 -20.67
CA VAL A 226 63.62 43.15 -19.76
C VAL A 226 63.95 43.74 -18.40
N SER A 227 63.06 44.59 -17.85
CA SER A 227 63.20 45.12 -16.49
C SER A 227 63.41 43.98 -15.49
N SER A 228 64.22 44.20 -14.45
CA SER A 228 64.48 43.20 -13.40
C SER A 228 63.18 42.62 -12.82
N GLU A 229 62.16 43.47 -12.63
CA GLU A 229 60.84 43.06 -12.17
C GLU A 229 60.09 42.18 -13.18
N ASP A 230 60.20 42.46 -14.47
CA ASP A 230 59.52 41.67 -15.50
C ASP A 230 60.25 40.35 -15.78
N ALA A 231 61.57 40.33 -15.60
CA ALA A 231 62.36 39.11 -15.57
C ALA A 231 61.95 38.25 -14.36
N ALA A 232 61.84 38.84 -13.16
CA ALA A 232 61.36 38.17 -11.96
C ALA A 232 59.93 37.63 -12.14
N LYS A 233 58.98 38.43 -12.67
CA LYS A 233 57.60 37.97 -12.97
C LYS A 233 57.59 36.79 -13.93
N ARG A 234 58.40 36.81 -15.00
CA ARG A 234 58.51 35.71 -15.97
C ARG A 234 59.14 34.45 -15.38
N ILE A 235 60.21 34.59 -14.59
CA ILE A 235 60.86 33.47 -13.89
C ILE A 235 59.89 32.85 -12.88
N GLN A 236 59.20 33.67 -12.08
CA GLN A 236 58.19 33.18 -11.14
C GLN A 236 57.01 32.52 -11.85
N ALA A 237 56.53 33.05 -12.99
CA ALA A 237 55.48 32.43 -13.78
C ALA A 237 55.90 31.06 -14.32
N ALA A 238 57.12 30.96 -14.88
CA ALA A 238 57.68 29.71 -15.37
C ALA A 238 57.93 28.69 -14.25
N TRP A 239 58.41 29.14 -13.08
CA TRP A 239 58.60 28.30 -11.89
C TRP A 239 57.27 27.77 -11.36
N ARG A 240 56.26 28.64 -11.17
CA ARG A 240 54.90 28.24 -10.77
C ARG A 240 54.27 27.27 -11.79
N ALA A 241 54.45 27.52 -13.08
CA ALA A 241 53.99 26.62 -14.14
C ALA A 241 54.66 25.24 -14.08
N ARG A 242 55.98 25.18 -13.83
CA ARG A 242 56.72 23.92 -13.67
C ARG A 242 56.33 23.18 -12.39
N ALA A 243 56.07 23.89 -11.29
CA ALA A 243 55.57 23.31 -10.05
C ALA A 243 54.16 22.71 -10.23
N ARG A 244 53.24 23.44 -10.89
CA ARG A 244 51.90 22.90 -11.23
C ARG A 244 51.98 21.73 -12.19
N LYS A 245 52.84 21.80 -13.21
CA LYS A 245 53.10 20.67 -14.10
C LYS A 245 53.49 19.42 -13.31
N GLY A 246 54.46 19.52 -12.39
CA GLY A 246 54.89 18.38 -11.57
C GLY A 246 53.78 17.78 -10.68
N ILE A 247 52.74 18.55 -10.32
CA ILE A 247 51.56 18.02 -9.60
C ILE A 247 50.63 17.28 -10.56
N VAL A 248 50.43 17.80 -11.78
CA VAL A 248 49.59 17.17 -12.82
C VAL A 248 50.24 15.89 -13.35
N ASP A 249 51.55 15.93 -13.62
CA ASP A 249 52.33 14.76 -14.04
C ASP A 249 52.27 13.67 -12.95
N ALA A 250 52.47 14.01 -11.67
CA ALA A 250 52.37 13.06 -10.55
C ALA A 250 50.95 12.50 -10.32
N TRP A 251 49.89 13.25 -10.64
CA TRP A 251 48.52 12.71 -10.63
C TRP A 251 48.27 11.75 -11.80
N ALA A 252 48.80 12.07 -12.99
CA ALA A 252 48.72 11.18 -14.15
C ALA A 252 49.49 9.86 -13.92
N GLU A 253 50.62 9.90 -13.20
CA GLU A 253 51.39 8.71 -12.78
C GLU A 253 50.62 7.77 -11.84
N LEU A 254 49.73 8.29 -10.97
CA LEU A 254 48.81 7.43 -10.20
C LEU A 254 47.84 6.68 -11.12
N GLY A 255 47.49 7.28 -12.26
CA GLY A 255 46.61 6.68 -13.25
C GLY A 255 45.22 6.32 -12.72
N LEU A 256 44.71 7.04 -11.71
CA LEU A 256 43.37 6.87 -11.15
C LEU A 256 42.33 7.36 -12.16
N SER A 257 41.56 6.45 -12.76
CA SER A 257 40.43 6.74 -13.65
C SER A 257 39.23 5.87 -13.26
N ILE A 258 38.02 6.30 -13.65
CA ILE A 258 36.78 5.56 -13.37
C ILE A 258 36.90 4.09 -13.83
N ASP A 259 37.39 3.86 -15.06
CA ASP A 259 37.50 2.53 -15.65
C ASP A 259 38.37 1.58 -14.80
N LYS A 260 39.54 2.03 -14.34
CA LYS A 260 40.41 1.19 -13.47
C LYS A 260 39.81 0.93 -12.08
N VAL A 261 38.98 1.85 -11.58
CA VAL A 261 38.27 1.70 -10.30
C VAL A 261 37.04 0.81 -10.44
N HIS A 262 36.57 0.56 -11.66
CA HIS A 262 35.58 -0.47 -11.97
C HIS A 262 36.23 -1.85 -12.18
N ASP A 263 37.36 -1.91 -12.88
CA ASP A 263 38.01 -3.18 -13.26
C ASP A 263 38.81 -3.86 -12.12
N ALA A 264 39.29 -3.10 -11.12
CA ALA A 264 39.98 -3.65 -9.95
C ALA A 264 39.00 -4.04 -8.82
N SER A 265 39.41 -4.96 -7.94
CA SER A 265 38.54 -5.40 -6.85
C SER A 265 38.43 -4.36 -5.72
N PHE A 266 37.34 -4.44 -4.94
CA PHE A 266 37.07 -3.52 -3.84
C PHE A 266 38.20 -3.48 -2.78
N GLU A 267 38.84 -4.62 -2.48
CA GLU A 267 39.95 -4.69 -1.52
C GLU A 267 41.25 -4.07 -2.07
N GLU A 268 41.55 -4.28 -3.35
CA GLU A 268 42.71 -3.66 -4.03
C GLU A 268 42.55 -2.14 -4.15
N ILE A 269 41.34 -1.66 -4.44
CA ILE A 269 41.05 -0.22 -4.54
C ILE A 269 41.07 0.44 -3.16
N THR A 270 40.47 -0.17 -2.14
CA THR A 270 40.47 0.41 -0.77
C THR A 270 41.87 0.48 -0.18
N THR A 271 42.73 -0.50 -0.46
CA THR A 271 44.16 -0.45 -0.08
C THR A 271 44.94 0.60 -0.87
N LEU A 272 44.70 0.74 -2.19
CA LEU A 272 45.32 1.77 -3.02
C LEU A 272 44.90 3.20 -2.61
N LEU A 273 43.61 3.44 -2.34
CA LEU A 273 43.11 4.73 -1.87
C LEU A 273 43.56 5.08 -0.44
N ALA A 274 44.07 4.10 0.32
CA ALA A 274 44.65 4.30 1.64
C ALA A 274 46.16 4.61 1.61
N ASP A 275 46.85 4.46 0.47
CA ASP A 275 48.28 4.78 0.34
C ASP A 275 48.55 6.27 0.61
N GLU A 276 49.53 6.54 1.47
CA GLU A 276 49.99 7.89 1.81
C GLU A 276 50.43 8.67 0.57
N LYS A 277 50.98 8.01 -0.45
CA LYS A 277 51.34 8.64 -1.73
C LYS A 277 50.13 9.19 -2.46
N VAL A 278 49.05 8.40 -2.55
CA VAL A 278 47.79 8.80 -3.20
C VAL A 278 47.21 9.98 -2.44
N LEU A 279 47.06 9.88 -1.11
CA LEU A 279 46.54 10.97 -0.26
C LEU A 279 47.35 12.28 -0.41
N LEU A 280 48.67 12.20 -0.50
CA LEU A 280 49.55 13.38 -0.63
C LEU A 280 49.48 14.03 -2.01
N VAL A 281 49.36 13.25 -3.08
CA VAL A 281 49.16 13.77 -4.45
C VAL A 281 47.75 14.33 -4.61
N THR A 282 46.71 13.67 -4.08
CA THR A 282 45.34 14.19 -4.03
C THR A 282 45.28 15.51 -3.28
N LYS A 283 45.95 15.65 -2.13
CA LYS A 283 46.04 16.93 -1.40
C LYS A 283 46.61 18.06 -2.25
N LYS A 284 47.70 17.79 -2.99
CA LYS A 284 48.31 18.77 -3.90
C LYS A 284 47.37 19.13 -5.05
N MET A 285 46.65 18.17 -5.61
CA MET A 285 45.71 18.40 -6.70
C MET A 285 44.48 19.19 -6.24
N MET A 286 43.85 18.81 -5.12
CA MET A 286 42.74 19.56 -4.52
C MET A 286 43.14 21.00 -4.18
N SER A 287 44.40 21.23 -3.77
CA SER A 287 44.94 22.57 -3.52
C SER A 287 45.04 23.42 -4.80
N LEU A 288 45.33 22.83 -5.97
CA LEU A 288 45.30 23.56 -7.25
C LEU A 288 43.88 23.97 -7.67
N PHE A 289 42.87 23.23 -7.24
CA PHE A 289 41.45 23.53 -7.49
C PHE A 289 40.76 24.27 -6.34
N GLY A 290 41.48 24.69 -5.30
CA GLY A 290 40.88 25.41 -4.15
C GLY A 290 39.86 24.60 -3.34
N LEU A 291 39.91 23.26 -3.42
CA LEU A 291 38.95 22.34 -2.78
C LEU A 291 39.36 21.93 -1.35
N VAL A 292 40.51 22.39 -0.87
CA VAL A 292 41.00 22.11 0.49
C VAL A 292 40.43 23.16 1.44
N PRO A 293 39.67 22.78 2.49
CA PRO A 293 39.24 23.72 3.51
C PRO A 293 40.45 24.26 4.29
N GLU A 294 40.50 25.57 4.52
CA GLU A 294 41.51 26.16 5.42
C GLU A 294 41.19 25.75 6.87
N GLY A 295 41.95 24.79 7.39
CA GLY A 295 41.76 24.24 8.74
C GLY A 295 42.75 23.13 9.07
N ASP A 296 42.61 22.56 10.28
CA ASP A 296 43.53 21.59 10.85
C ASP A 296 43.90 20.41 9.92
N ALA A 297 45.09 19.85 10.13
CA ALA A 297 45.58 18.70 9.35
C ALA A 297 44.59 17.51 9.38
N ALA A 298 43.81 17.36 10.46
CA ALA A 298 42.76 16.35 10.59
C ALA A 298 41.55 16.61 9.68
N SER A 299 41.08 17.86 9.55
CA SER A 299 39.94 18.21 8.67
C SER A 299 40.33 18.13 7.20
N SER A 300 41.56 18.56 6.86
CA SER A 300 42.18 18.31 5.56
C SER A 300 42.20 16.82 5.21
N GLY A 301 42.62 15.96 6.14
CA GLY A 301 42.64 14.50 5.96
C GLY A 301 41.26 13.87 5.82
N ALA A 302 40.22 14.45 6.43
CA ALA A 302 38.84 14.01 6.21
C ALA A 302 38.32 14.42 4.83
N ALA A 303 38.56 15.67 4.40
CA ALA A 303 38.14 16.18 3.10
C ALA A 303 38.75 15.39 1.93
N ILE A 304 40.04 15.05 2.00
CA ILE A 304 40.72 14.21 0.98
C ILE A 304 40.05 12.83 0.87
N ARG A 305 39.73 12.18 2.00
CA ARG A 305 39.05 10.89 2.00
C ARG A 305 37.62 10.97 1.48
N THR A 306 36.89 12.04 1.78
CA THR A 306 35.56 12.29 1.20
C THR A 306 35.64 12.46 -0.31
N PHE A 307 36.63 13.20 -0.83
CA PHE A 307 36.85 13.34 -2.28
C PHE A 307 37.17 11.99 -2.94
N LEU A 308 38.07 11.19 -2.37
CA LEU A 308 38.40 9.85 -2.87
C LEU A 308 37.23 8.87 -2.76
N ALA A 309 36.33 9.04 -1.78
CA ALA A 309 35.11 8.24 -1.67
C ALA A 309 34.17 8.41 -2.88
N ALA A 310 34.24 9.52 -3.63
CA ALA A 310 33.50 9.66 -4.88
C ALA A 310 33.88 8.56 -5.89
N TYR A 311 35.19 8.31 -6.08
CA TYR A 311 35.67 7.24 -6.97
C TYR A 311 35.23 5.85 -6.48
N LEU A 312 35.30 5.60 -5.16
CA LEU A 312 34.86 4.35 -4.54
C LEU A 312 33.35 4.09 -4.75
N ILE A 313 32.51 5.11 -4.57
CA ILE A 313 31.06 5.03 -4.77
C ILE A 313 30.71 4.74 -6.24
N LEU A 314 31.50 5.26 -7.20
CA LEU A 314 31.26 5.04 -8.63
C LEU A 314 31.73 3.68 -9.14
N GLY A 315 32.86 3.16 -8.65
CA GLY A 315 33.37 1.85 -9.08
C GLY A 315 32.59 0.68 -8.47
N HIS A 316 32.29 0.76 -7.17
CA HIS A 316 31.72 -0.36 -6.41
C HIS A 316 30.46 0.02 -5.61
N PRO A 317 29.39 0.56 -6.26
CA PRO A 317 28.21 1.04 -5.56
C PRO A 317 27.55 -0.02 -4.68
N ALA A 318 27.45 -1.27 -5.15
CA ALA A 318 26.83 -2.39 -4.42
C ALA A 318 27.60 -2.83 -3.16
N HIS A 319 28.91 -2.55 -3.06
CA HIS A 319 29.70 -2.83 -1.85
C HIS A 319 29.69 -1.67 -0.85
N VAL A 320 29.40 -0.45 -1.30
CA VAL A 320 29.44 0.78 -0.49
C VAL A 320 28.05 1.17 0.03
N LEU A 321 26.99 0.89 -0.74
CA LEU A 321 25.63 1.30 -0.45
C LEU A 321 24.79 0.06 -0.10
N SER A 322 24.29 0.01 1.13
CA SER A 322 23.50 -1.14 1.61
C SER A 322 22.06 -1.17 1.08
N ARG A 323 21.61 -0.13 0.37
CA ARG A 323 20.23 0.06 -0.12
C ARG A 323 20.21 0.97 -1.37
N ASP A 324 19.39 0.63 -2.35
CA ASP A 324 19.12 1.47 -3.53
C ASP A 324 17.95 2.44 -3.28
N GLY A 325 18.18 3.48 -2.47
CA GLY A 325 17.21 4.55 -2.21
C GLY A 325 17.47 5.83 -3.01
N ASP A 326 16.49 6.75 -3.00
CA ASP A 326 16.58 8.03 -3.73
C ASP A 326 17.79 8.89 -3.31
N GLN A 327 18.22 8.80 -2.04
CA GLN A 327 19.38 9.56 -1.54
C GLN A 327 20.70 8.93 -1.96
N GLU A 328 20.75 7.60 -2.04
CA GLU A 328 21.87 6.84 -2.54
C GLU A 328 22.05 7.06 -4.05
N GLN A 329 20.94 7.15 -4.81
CA GLN A 329 20.96 7.51 -6.24
C GLN A 329 21.32 8.99 -6.49
N ASP A 330 20.85 9.93 -5.67
CA ASP A 330 21.32 11.33 -5.72
C ASP A 330 22.82 11.41 -5.38
N LEU A 331 23.30 10.69 -4.36
CA LEU A 331 24.72 10.63 -4.02
C LEU A 331 25.58 10.07 -5.17
N ILE A 332 25.16 8.97 -5.80
CA ILE A 332 25.83 8.44 -7.02
C ILE A 332 25.83 9.51 -8.12
N THR A 333 24.71 10.19 -8.35
CA THR A 333 24.61 11.23 -9.38
C THR A 333 25.55 12.41 -9.10
N LYS A 334 25.61 12.91 -7.85
CA LYS A 334 26.53 13.98 -7.47
C LYS A 334 28.00 13.54 -7.48
N ALA A 335 28.29 12.27 -7.21
CA ALA A 335 29.62 11.70 -7.40
C ALA A 335 30.02 11.69 -8.90
N LYS A 336 29.10 11.28 -9.80
CA LYS A 336 29.32 11.34 -11.26
C LYS A 336 29.56 12.77 -11.73
N ASP A 337 28.69 13.71 -11.34
CA ASP A 337 28.82 15.14 -11.67
C ASP A 337 30.19 15.70 -11.24
N LEU A 338 30.64 15.37 -10.01
CA LEU A 338 31.94 15.77 -9.49
C LEU A 338 33.10 15.19 -10.31
N VAL A 339 33.17 13.87 -10.49
CA VAL A 339 34.31 13.23 -11.17
C VAL A 339 34.37 13.67 -12.64
N ILE A 340 33.24 13.74 -13.35
CA ILE A 340 33.18 14.22 -14.74
C ILE A 340 33.64 15.68 -14.84
N SER A 341 33.18 16.56 -13.94
CA SER A 341 33.60 17.98 -13.95
C SER A 341 35.10 18.14 -13.66
N PHE A 342 35.64 17.31 -12.78
CA PHE A 342 37.05 17.30 -12.38
C PHE A 342 37.95 16.74 -13.49
N GLU A 343 37.63 15.58 -14.07
CA GLU A 343 38.36 14.99 -15.21
C GLU A 343 38.30 15.90 -16.45
N PHE A 344 37.15 16.52 -16.72
CA PHE A 344 37.05 17.53 -17.77
C PHE A 344 37.96 18.73 -17.50
N ALA A 345 38.03 19.22 -16.26
CA ALA A 345 38.92 20.32 -15.90
C ALA A 345 40.41 19.93 -16.02
N LEU A 346 40.78 18.71 -15.60
CA LEU A 346 42.12 18.13 -15.77
C LEU A 346 42.52 18.03 -17.25
N SER A 347 41.61 17.55 -18.13
CA SER A 347 41.87 17.40 -19.57
C SER A 347 42.26 18.69 -20.30
N LYS A 348 42.02 19.85 -19.66
CA LYS A 348 42.34 21.18 -20.19
C LYS A 348 43.50 21.86 -19.47
N LEU A 349 44.19 21.20 -18.52
CA LEU A 349 45.45 21.69 -17.95
C LEU A 349 46.59 21.31 -18.91
N ALA A 350 47.24 22.32 -19.49
CA ALA A 350 48.17 22.11 -20.58
C ALA A 350 49.31 23.14 -20.58
N THR A 351 50.29 22.94 -21.47
CA THR A 351 51.41 23.88 -21.64
C THR A 351 50.94 25.30 -22.02
N PHE A 352 49.88 25.42 -22.82
CA PHE A 352 49.35 26.71 -23.29
C PHE A 352 48.70 27.57 -22.20
N ASN A 353 48.21 26.99 -21.09
CA ASN A 353 47.64 27.73 -19.95
C ASN A 353 48.53 27.69 -18.70
N TYR A 354 49.80 27.30 -18.85
CA TYR A 354 50.75 27.15 -17.74
C TYR A 354 50.21 26.25 -16.61
N TYR A 355 49.41 25.23 -16.96
CA TYR A 355 48.70 24.35 -16.01
C TYR A 355 47.88 25.12 -14.98
N THR A 356 47.17 26.17 -15.41
CA THR A 356 46.31 27.01 -14.55
C THR A 356 44.85 26.75 -14.88
N PRO A 357 43.99 26.37 -13.92
CA PRO A 357 42.56 26.21 -14.19
C PRO A 357 41.91 27.55 -14.54
N SER A 358 40.95 27.51 -15.46
CA SER A 358 40.12 28.68 -15.81
C SER A 358 39.14 28.98 -14.66
N PRO A 359 38.88 30.26 -14.31
CA PRO A 359 38.04 30.62 -13.16
C PRO A 359 36.64 30.02 -13.24
N THR A 360 36.01 30.01 -14.42
CA THR A 360 34.69 29.39 -14.64
C THR A 360 34.68 27.88 -14.37
N ARG A 361 35.78 27.19 -14.66
CA ARG A 361 35.92 25.74 -14.39
C ARG A 361 36.23 25.47 -12.92
N LEU A 362 37.01 26.34 -12.29
CA LEU A 362 37.26 26.31 -10.86
C LEU A 362 35.93 26.42 -10.08
N GLU A 363 35.10 27.40 -10.43
CA GLU A 363 33.76 27.59 -9.88
C GLU A 363 32.85 26.38 -10.10
N THR A 364 32.85 25.81 -11.33
CA THR A 364 32.08 24.60 -11.65
C THR A 364 32.47 23.41 -10.77
N VAL A 365 33.78 23.11 -10.65
CA VAL A 365 34.28 21.99 -9.84
C VAL A 365 34.03 22.23 -8.35
N THR A 366 34.19 23.45 -7.86
CA THR A 366 33.89 23.80 -6.46
C THR A 366 32.40 23.65 -6.14
N LEU A 367 31.51 24.00 -7.07
CA LEU A 367 30.06 23.84 -6.90
C LEU A 367 29.66 22.35 -6.90
N THR A 368 30.15 21.53 -7.84
CA THR A 368 29.87 20.09 -7.84
C THR A 368 30.46 19.38 -6.62
N HIS A 369 31.64 19.80 -6.16
CA HIS A 369 32.26 19.31 -4.92
C HIS A 369 31.42 19.67 -3.68
N GLY A 370 30.95 20.92 -3.57
CA GLY A 370 30.07 21.35 -2.47
C GLY A 370 28.74 20.59 -2.45
N ALA A 371 28.13 20.35 -3.62
CA ALA A 371 26.93 19.54 -3.75
C ALA A 371 27.16 18.09 -3.33
N PHE A 372 28.22 17.45 -3.81
CA PHE A 372 28.59 16.08 -3.43
C PHE A 372 28.89 15.96 -1.93
N VAL A 373 29.70 16.86 -1.35
CA VAL A 373 30.02 16.83 0.10
C VAL A 373 28.76 17.02 0.95
N THR A 374 27.81 17.83 0.51
CA THR A 374 26.51 18.00 1.18
C THR A 374 25.68 16.72 1.13
N ALA A 375 25.53 16.11 -0.04
CA ALA A 375 24.83 14.83 -0.21
C ALA A 375 25.49 13.70 0.60
N PHE A 376 26.83 13.59 0.55
CA PHE A 376 27.61 12.58 1.28
C PHE A 376 27.44 12.71 2.80
N ASN A 377 27.47 13.94 3.33
CA ASN A 377 27.24 14.17 4.77
C ASN A 377 25.79 13.86 5.18
N ALA A 378 24.80 14.16 4.34
CA ALA A 378 23.40 13.83 4.59
C ALA A 378 23.17 12.31 4.58
N TRP A 379 23.71 11.61 3.58
CA TRP A 379 23.71 10.14 3.50
C TRP A 379 24.38 9.51 4.75
N LYS A 380 25.59 9.94 5.08
CA LYS A 380 26.34 9.47 6.26
C LYS A 380 25.60 9.71 7.58
N ALA A 381 24.89 10.82 7.71
CA ALA A 381 24.06 11.09 8.88
C ALA A 381 22.87 10.13 8.98
N ARG A 382 22.22 9.80 7.85
CA ARG A 382 21.14 8.82 7.80
C ARG A 382 21.64 7.39 8.06
N ASP A 383 22.69 6.97 7.38
CA ASP A 383 23.27 5.63 7.53
C ASP A 383 23.73 5.36 8.97
N SER A 384 24.47 6.31 9.57
CA SER A 384 24.86 6.21 10.98
C SER A 384 23.65 6.12 11.92
N SER A 385 22.54 6.81 11.62
CA SER A 385 21.30 6.70 12.39
C SER A 385 20.61 5.33 12.24
N ALA A 386 20.55 4.77 11.03
CA ALA A 386 20.00 3.44 10.77
C ALA A 386 20.85 2.33 11.40
N LEU A 387 22.17 2.49 11.41
CA LEU A 387 23.10 1.62 12.10
C LEU A 387 22.91 1.69 13.63
N ILE A 388 22.74 2.88 14.19
CA ILE A 388 22.41 3.08 15.61
C ILE A 388 21.07 2.41 15.95
N GLU A 389 20.03 2.59 15.14
CA GLU A 389 18.72 1.95 15.34
C GLU A 389 18.81 0.43 15.31
N THR A 390 19.57 -0.13 14.36
CA THR A 390 19.81 -1.58 14.25
C THR A 390 20.56 -2.12 15.47
N MET A 391 21.59 -1.41 15.95
CA MET A 391 22.30 -1.77 17.19
C MET A 391 21.40 -1.66 18.43
N VAL A 392 20.50 -0.67 18.49
CA VAL A 392 19.53 -0.52 19.58
C VAL A 392 18.44 -1.61 19.54
N ALA A 393 17.98 -2.00 18.35
CA ALA A 393 17.05 -3.12 18.17
C ALA A 393 17.68 -4.45 18.60
N SER A 394 18.94 -4.70 18.22
CA SER A 394 19.73 -5.85 18.71
C SER A 394 19.93 -5.81 20.23
N PHE A 395 20.19 -4.64 20.82
CA PHE A 395 20.27 -4.49 22.27
C PHE A 395 18.95 -4.87 22.97
N VAL A 396 17.80 -4.46 22.40
CA VAL A 396 16.47 -4.78 22.93
C VAL A 396 16.12 -6.26 22.75
N SER A 397 16.48 -6.90 21.62
CA SER A 397 16.26 -8.34 21.45
C SER A 397 17.05 -9.16 22.47
N LEU A 398 18.28 -8.76 22.80
CA LEU A 398 19.06 -9.35 23.88
C LEU A 398 18.44 -9.13 25.28
N ASP A 399 17.83 -7.97 25.56
CA ASP A 399 17.07 -7.75 26.82
C ASP A 399 15.78 -8.59 26.88
N LEU A 400 15.16 -8.90 25.72
CA LEU A 400 13.99 -9.77 25.63
C LEU A 400 14.34 -11.25 25.84
N ILE A 401 15.40 -11.74 25.20
CA ILE A 401 15.92 -13.12 25.40
C ILE A 401 16.35 -13.31 26.85
N TRP A 402 17.03 -12.32 27.45
CA TRP A 402 17.33 -12.35 28.88
C TRP A 402 16.06 -12.43 29.75
N GLN A 403 15.00 -11.70 29.39
CA GLN A 403 13.73 -11.75 30.13
C GLN A 403 12.92 -13.04 29.96
N SER A 404 13.14 -13.85 28.93
CA SER A 404 12.54 -15.19 28.83
C SER A 404 13.35 -16.22 29.61
N VAL A 405 14.66 -16.30 29.35
CA VAL A 405 15.56 -17.31 29.94
C VAL A 405 15.72 -17.15 31.45
N LYS A 406 15.55 -15.93 32.00
CA LYS A 406 15.71 -15.66 33.43
C LYS A 406 14.74 -16.43 34.35
N ASP A 407 13.58 -16.86 33.84
CA ASP A 407 12.58 -17.59 34.62
C ASP A 407 12.70 -19.14 34.45
N ASP A 408 13.60 -19.63 33.59
CA ASP A 408 13.79 -21.07 33.30
C ASP A 408 14.83 -21.72 34.23
N THR A 409 14.48 -22.87 34.81
CA THR A 409 15.13 -23.42 36.01
C THR A 409 16.33 -24.35 35.74
N VAL A 410 17.36 -23.88 35.03
CA VAL A 410 18.64 -24.61 34.84
C VAL A 410 19.83 -23.68 35.10
N ASP A 411 20.29 -23.65 36.34
CA ASP A 411 21.17 -22.60 36.86
C ASP A 411 22.55 -22.47 36.17
N GLU A 412 23.17 -23.57 35.72
CA GLU A 412 24.52 -23.51 35.13
C GLU A 412 24.51 -22.91 33.71
N VAL A 413 23.71 -23.49 32.81
CA VAL A 413 23.56 -23.00 31.42
C VAL A 413 23.00 -21.57 31.41
N ALA A 414 22.03 -21.25 32.27
CA ALA A 414 21.49 -19.90 32.37
C ALA A 414 22.56 -18.86 32.75
N ASN A 415 23.58 -19.23 33.54
CA ASN A 415 24.66 -18.32 33.94
C ASN A 415 25.67 -18.05 32.81
N GLU A 416 25.99 -19.02 31.96
CA GLU A 416 26.84 -18.82 30.79
C GLU A 416 26.15 -17.90 29.76
N TYR A 417 24.90 -18.19 29.41
CA TYR A 417 24.09 -17.32 28.55
C TYR A 417 23.94 -15.90 29.12
N ARG A 418 23.76 -15.76 30.44
CA ARG A 418 23.69 -14.46 31.13
C ARG A 418 24.99 -13.66 31.05
N ASN A 419 26.15 -14.31 30.98
CA ASN A 419 27.43 -13.64 30.80
C ASN A 419 27.60 -13.20 29.35
N GLY A 420 27.41 -14.12 28.39
CA GLY A 420 27.47 -13.81 26.95
C GLY A 420 26.51 -12.70 26.52
N ILE A 421 25.27 -12.67 27.04
CA ILE A 421 24.32 -11.59 26.77
C ILE A 421 24.82 -10.24 27.33
N ARG A 422 25.38 -10.22 28.54
CA ARG A 422 25.89 -8.97 29.15
C ARG A 422 27.13 -8.44 28.43
N ASP A 423 28.03 -9.31 28.01
CA ASP A 423 29.24 -8.93 27.28
C ASP A 423 28.88 -8.39 25.90
N ASN A 424 27.95 -9.04 25.19
CA ASN A 424 27.41 -8.52 23.91
C ASN A 424 26.67 -7.20 24.08
N GLN A 425 25.86 -7.04 25.15
CA GLN A 425 25.22 -5.76 25.48
C GLN A 425 26.25 -4.66 25.80
N ALA A 426 27.36 -4.98 26.49
CA ALA A 426 28.43 -4.03 26.77
C ALA A 426 29.17 -3.59 25.49
N ILE A 427 29.47 -4.54 24.59
CA ILE A 427 30.06 -4.26 23.28
C ILE A 427 29.14 -3.35 22.46
N LEU A 428 27.84 -3.70 22.33
CA LEU A 428 26.85 -2.88 21.62
C LEU A 428 26.72 -1.49 22.24
N LEU A 429 26.62 -1.39 23.57
CA LEU A 429 26.56 -0.11 24.28
C LEU A 429 27.79 0.76 23.99
N SER A 430 28.99 0.17 23.93
CA SER A 430 30.22 0.90 23.61
C SER A 430 30.21 1.43 22.16
N LYS A 431 29.71 0.65 21.21
CA LYS A 431 29.58 1.05 19.79
C LYS A 431 28.53 2.15 19.61
N ILE A 432 27.34 1.99 20.21
CA ILE A 432 26.27 3.00 20.17
C ILE A 432 26.74 4.32 20.81
N LYS A 433 27.46 4.27 21.95
CA LYS A 433 28.05 5.47 22.58
C LYS A 433 29.07 6.18 21.69
N LYS A 434 29.89 5.44 20.94
CA LYS A 434 30.85 6.02 19.98
C LYS A 434 30.18 6.68 18.78
N LEU A 435 29.06 6.14 18.29
CA LEU A 435 28.34 6.65 17.11
C LEU A 435 27.34 7.77 17.43
N ALA A 436 26.60 7.66 18.54
CA ALA A 436 25.53 8.59 18.90
C ALA A 436 25.94 9.68 19.90
N GLY A 437 27.09 9.52 20.57
CA GLY A 437 27.45 10.24 21.80
C GLY A 437 26.84 9.60 23.06
N PRO A 438 27.46 9.80 24.25
CA PRO A 438 27.13 9.06 25.46
C PRO A 438 25.67 9.27 25.93
N ASP A 439 25.20 10.52 25.93
CA ASP A 439 23.88 10.86 26.47
C ASP A 439 22.75 10.45 25.54
N ARG A 440 22.89 10.73 24.23
CA ARG A 440 21.92 10.33 23.21
C ARG A 440 21.78 8.81 23.12
N ALA A 441 22.89 8.07 23.19
CA ALA A 441 22.89 6.61 23.26
C ALA A 441 22.04 6.08 24.42
N LEU A 442 22.24 6.61 25.63
CA LEU A 442 21.48 6.21 26.81
C LEU A 442 20.00 6.59 26.72
N VAL A 443 19.65 7.73 26.12
CA VAL A 443 18.25 8.14 25.89
C VAL A 443 17.55 7.21 24.90
N LEU A 444 18.18 6.88 23.77
CA LEU A 444 17.63 5.99 22.76
C LEU A 444 17.38 4.58 23.32
N ILE A 445 18.37 3.99 24.01
CA ILE A 445 18.23 2.67 24.64
C ILE A 445 17.12 2.69 25.71
N LYS A 446 17.09 3.72 26.58
CA LYS A 446 16.02 3.87 27.58
C LYS A 446 14.64 4.06 26.96
N LYS A 447 14.53 4.66 25.76
CA LYS A 447 13.27 4.82 25.03
C LYS A 447 12.83 3.46 24.46
N ALA A 448 13.69 2.78 23.71
CA ALA A 448 13.38 1.50 23.06
C ALA A 448 13.02 0.40 24.08
N ILE A 449 13.73 0.31 25.22
CA ILE A 449 13.38 -0.63 26.31
C ILE A 449 12.00 -0.31 26.91
N ARG A 450 11.65 0.97 27.07
CA ARG A 450 10.32 1.36 27.58
C ARG A 450 9.21 1.03 26.59
N GLU A 451 9.44 1.22 25.29
CA GLU A 451 8.49 0.90 24.23
C GLU A 451 8.27 -0.61 24.12
N SER A 452 9.35 -1.40 24.09
CA SER A 452 9.32 -2.87 24.16
C SER A 452 8.53 -3.38 25.38
N ARG A 453 8.80 -2.86 26.58
CA ARG A 453 8.07 -3.26 27.81
C ARG A 453 6.61 -2.79 27.85
N ARG A 454 6.24 -1.78 27.05
CA ARG A 454 4.86 -1.28 26.94
C ARG A 454 4.00 -2.12 25.97
N GLY A 455 4.63 -2.82 25.02
CA GLY A 455 3.97 -3.75 24.11
C GLY A 455 3.63 -5.12 24.71
N ARG A 456 4.15 -5.48 25.88
CA ARG A 456 3.89 -6.79 26.49
C ARG A 456 2.47 -6.87 27.08
N PRO A 457 1.60 -7.82 26.66
CA PRO A 457 0.35 -8.08 27.35
C PRO A 457 0.65 -8.58 28.78
N LYS A 458 -0.02 -8.00 29.77
CA LYS A 458 0.14 -8.41 31.17
C LYS A 458 -0.30 -9.88 31.31
N LYS A 459 0.61 -10.75 31.80
CA LYS A 459 0.30 -12.12 32.23
C LYS A 459 -0.90 -12.06 33.18
N LYS A 460 -2.07 -12.55 32.75
CA LYS A 460 -3.25 -12.66 33.64
C LYS A 460 -2.92 -13.69 34.72
N LEU A 461 -3.36 -13.41 35.94
CA LEU A 461 -3.25 -14.36 37.05
C LEU A 461 -4.10 -15.59 36.74
N VAL A 462 -3.56 -16.78 36.99
CA VAL A 462 -4.24 -18.06 36.79
C VAL A 462 -5.34 -18.18 37.84
N GLY A 463 -6.59 -18.36 37.39
CA GLY A 463 -7.73 -18.50 38.30
C GLY A 463 -9.06 -17.99 37.77
N ASP A 464 -9.47 -18.43 36.57
CA ASP A 464 -10.90 -18.62 36.31
C ASP A 464 -11.12 -19.63 35.16
N THR A 465 -12.17 -20.45 35.27
CA THR A 465 -12.35 -21.67 34.46
C THR A 465 -13.38 -21.53 33.34
N VAL A 466 -13.08 -22.14 32.20
CA VAL A 466 -14.00 -22.54 31.09
C VAL A 466 -14.66 -21.41 30.28
N ARG A 467 -14.24 -21.30 29.01
CA ARG A 467 -15.10 -21.29 27.80
C ARG A 467 -14.22 -21.24 26.53
N PRO A 468 -14.03 -22.35 25.80
CA PRO A 468 -13.49 -22.29 24.44
C PRO A 468 -14.62 -21.97 23.47
N ARG A 469 -14.63 -20.76 22.92
CA ARG A 469 -15.36 -20.44 21.68
C ARG A 469 -14.32 -19.85 20.74
N VAL A 470 -14.03 -20.56 19.65
CA VAL A 470 -13.01 -20.14 18.69
C VAL A 470 -13.54 -18.92 17.94
N ALA A 471 -13.05 -17.75 18.34
CA ALA A 471 -13.18 -16.49 17.62
C ALA A 471 -11.77 -15.91 17.56
N LEU A 472 -11.14 -16.03 16.38
CA LEU A 472 -9.91 -15.33 16.07
C LEU A 472 -10.30 -13.96 15.52
N ASP A 473 -10.10 -12.91 16.31
CA ASP A 473 -10.24 -11.53 15.84
C ASP A 473 -9.17 -11.24 14.77
N PRO A 474 -9.50 -10.55 13.66
CA PRO A 474 -8.53 -10.20 12.63
C PRO A 474 -7.62 -9.06 13.10
N SER A 475 -6.36 -9.38 13.39
CA SER A 475 -5.32 -8.38 13.67
C SER A 475 -4.68 -7.83 12.39
N LEU A 476 -4.42 -6.52 12.38
CA LEU A 476 -3.83 -5.76 11.27
C LEU A 476 -2.47 -6.32 10.76
N PRO A 477 -2.15 -6.13 9.47
CA PRO A 477 -0.91 -6.63 8.88
C PRO A 477 0.29 -5.73 9.22
N ASP A 478 1.24 -6.24 10.01
CA ASP A 478 2.69 -6.09 9.83
C ASP A 478 3.42 -6.67 11.05
N SER A 479 3.63 -7.98 11.03
CA SER A 479 4.56 -8.71 11.91
C SER A 479 4.89 -10.06 11.25
N PRO A 480 6.10 -10.62 11.47
CA PRO A 480 6.51 -11.86 10.82
C PRO A 480 5.58 -13.02 11.22
N VAL A 481 5.24 -13.84 10.23
CA VAL A 481 4.21 -14.88 10.30
C VAL A 481 4.59 -15.94 11.35
N SER A 482 3.68 -16.22 12.29
CA SER A 482 3.82 -17.36 13.22
C SER A 482 3.65 -18.67 12.44
N GLU A 483 4.52 -19.66 12.67
CA GLU A 483 4.52 -20.97 12.00
C GLU A 483 3.16 -21.69 12.09
N GLU A 484 2.46 -21.50 13.21
CA GLU A 484 1.12 -22.04 13.47
C GLU A 484 0.06 -21.51 12.49
N SER A 485 0.21 -20.26 12.01
CA SER A 485 -0.68 -19.67 11.01
C SER A 485 -0.41 -20.23 9.61
N ALA A 486 0.87 -20.52 9.27
CA ALA A 486 1.23 -21.11 7.99
C ALA A 486 0.73 -22.57 7.88
N ALA A 487 0.77 -23.34 8.97
CA ALA A 487 0.23 -24.69 9.03
C ALA A 487 -1.29 -24.71 8.76
N LEU A 488 -2.05 -23.79 9.39
CA LEU A 488 -3.49 -23.65 9.15
C LEU A 488 -3.82 -23.23 7.70
N GLN A 489 -3.00 -22.37 7.10
CA GLN A 489 -3.15 -21.94 5.70
C GLN A 489 -2.86 -23.09 4.70
N ALA A 490 -1.81 -23.89 4.95
CA ALA A 490 -1.48 -25.05 4.13
C ALA A 490 -2.53 -26.17 4.25
N GLU A 491 -3.07 -26.40 5.46
CA GLU A 491 -4.16 -27.34 5.67
C GLU A 491 -5.45 -26.87 4.97
N ALA A 492 -5.76 -25.58 4.99
CA ALA A 492 -6.90 -25.00 4.27
C ALA A 492 -6.78 -25.19 2.75
N ALA A 493 -5.61 -24.92 2.17
CA ALA A 493 -5.35 -25.17 0.75
C ALA A 493 -5.46 -26.67 0.40
N SER A 494 -5.01 -27.56 1.28
CA SER A 494 -5.12 -29.01 1.11
C SER A 494 -6.58 -29.49 1.14
N GLN A 495 -7.42 -28.90 1.99
CA GLN A 495 -8.86 -29.22 2.05
C GLN A 495 -9.62 -28.72 0.81
N LEU A 496 -9.25 -27.56 0.24
CA LEU A 496 -9.76 -27.11 -1.06
C LEU A 496 -9.37 -28.09 -2.18
N ALA A 497 -8.11 -28.54 -2.23
CA ALA A 497 -7.67 -29.53 -3.22
C ALA A 497 -8.39 -30.89 -3.06
N ALA A 498 -8.61 -31.35 -1.83
CA ALA A 498 -9.35 -32.59 -1.56
C ALA A 498 -10.82 -32.52 -2.02
N SER A 499 -11.43 -31.33 -2.06
CA SER A 499 -12.81 -31.16 -2.56
C SER A 499 -12.97 -31.48 -4.05
N HIS A 500 -11.87 -31.51 -4.82
CA HIS A 500 -11.84 -31.95 -6.22
C HIS A 500 -11.46 -33.42 -6.42
N GLN A 501 -11.02 -34.13 -5.37
CA GLN A 501 -10.53 -35.52 -5.48
C GLN A 501 -11.63 -36.58 -5.32
N SER A 502 -12.88 -36.19 -5.02
CA SER A 502 -13.99 -37.14 -5.02
C SER A 502 -14.43 -37.46 -6.45
N THR A 503 -14.13 -38.69 -6.89
CA THR A 503 -14.55 -39.35 -8.15
C THR A 503 -13.85 -38.95 -9.44
N GLU A 504 -12.62 -39.46 -9.62
CA GLU A 504 -12.25 -40.05 -10.92
C GLU A 504 -13.11 -41.30 -11.15
N ALA A 505 -14.33 -41.10 -11.63
CA ALA A 505 -15.16 -42.17 -12.17
C ALA A 505 -15.03 -42.16 -13.70
N ASP A 506 -14.78 -43.34 -14.29
CA ASP A 506 -14.63 -43.52 -15.73
C ASP A 506 -15.92 -43.19 -16.49
N GLY A 507 -16.04 -41.93 -16.94
CA GLY A 507 -17.14 -41.50 -17.80
C GLY A 507 -17.31 -39.98 -17.88
N HIS A 508 -17.25 -39.42 -19.10
CA HIS A 508 -17.44 -37.99 -19.35
C HIS A 508 -18.79 -37.43 -18.84
N GLN A 509 -19.83 -38.27 -18.74
CA GLN A 509 -21.13 -37.88 -18.17
C GLN A 509 -21.06 -37.74 -16.65
N ALA A 510 -20.43 -38.69 -15.94
CA ALA A 510 -20.25 -38.61 -14.49
C ALA A 510 -19.38 -37.39 -14.10
N GLN A 511 -18.32 -37.12 -14.85
CA GLN A 511 -17.46 -35.94 -14.70
C GLN A 511 -18.18 -34.62 -15.02
N SER A 512 -19.22 -34.63 -15.84
CA SER A 512 -20.03 -33.44 -16.14
C SER A 512 -21.09 -33.18 -15.06
N LEU A 513 -21.64 -34.24 -14.47
CA LEU A 513 -22.55 -34.15 -13.32
C LEU A 513 -21.80 -33.77 -12.03
N SER A 514 -20.60 -34.30 -11.78
CA SER A 514 -19.80 -33.91 -10.60
C SER A 514 -19.46 -32.42 -10.61
N LYS A 515 -19.12 -31.84 -11.78
CA LYS A 515 -18.93 -30.39 -11.98
C LYS A 515 -20.14 -29.53 -11.60
N VAL A 516 -21.36 -30.08 -11.65
CA VAL A 516 -22.58 -29.40 -11.18
C VAL A 516 -22.70 -29.45 -9.65
N PHE A 517 -22.30 -30.55 -9.03
CA PHE A 517 -22.36 -30.74 -7.57
C PHE A 517 -21.17 -30.12 -6.81
N THR A 518 -20.04 -29.85 -7.46
CA THR A 518 -18.94 -29.06 -6.89
C THR A 518 -19.29 -27.56 -6.92
N VAL A 519 -19.34 -26.94 -5.74
CA VAL A 519 -19.53 -25.48 -5.60
C VAL A 519 -18.28 -24.71 -6.03
N VAL A 520 -17.11 -25.34 -5.88
CA VAL A 520 -15.78 -24.73 -6.01
C VAL A 520 -15.30 -24.80 -7.47
N PRO A 521 -14.85 -23.69 -8.09
CA PRO A 521 -14.18 -23.71 -9.40
C PRO A 521 -12.85 -24.48 -9.39
N HIS A 522 -12.32 -24.79 -10.58
CA HIS A 522 -10.99 -25.41 -10.71
C HIS A 522 -9.90 -24.54 -10.05
N ASN A 523 -8.91 -25.18 -9.41
CA ASN A 523 -7.85 -24.49 -8.65
C ASN A 523 -7.16 -23.37 -9.44
N ARG A 524 -6.91 -23.58 -10.74
CA ARG A 524 -6.34 -22.57 -11.64
C ARG A 524 -7.19 -21.30 -11.76
N ILE A 525 -8.50 -21.47 -11.97
CA ILE A 525 -9.46 -20.36 -12.05
C ILE A 525 -9.52 -19.61 -10.71
N LEU A 526 -9.56 -20.33 -9.59
CA LEU A 526 -9.55 -19.72 -8.25
C LEU A 526 -8.30 -18.88 -7.99
N VAL A 527 -7.13 -19.42 -8.32
CA VAL A 527 -5.84 -18.76 -8.11
C VAL A 527 -5.70 -17.51 -9.00
N HIS A 528 -6.21 -17.57 -10.24
CA HIS A 528 -6.30 -16.42 -11.15
C HIS A 528 -7.24 -15.33 -10.62
N GLU A 529 -8.48 -15.69 -10.29
CA GLU A 529 -9.48 -14.73 -9.78
C GLU A 529 -9.06 -14.09 -8.44
N LEU A 530 -8.48 -14.86 -7.51
CA LEU A 530 -7.89 -14.33 -6.27
C LEU A 530 -6.73 -13.35 -6.50
N SER A 531 -5.98 -13.54 -7.58
CA SER A 531 -4.85 -12.66 -7.94
C SER A 531 -5.32 -11.32 -8.49
N ILE A 532 -6.47 -11.30 -9.19
CA ILE A 532 -7.12 -10.10 -9.72
C ILE A 532 -7.88 -9.38 -8.60
N ASP A 533 -8.79 -10.10 -7.93
CA ASP A 533 -9.64 -9.59 -6.86
C ASP A 533 -9.38 -10.37 -5.56
N LYS A 534 -8.60 -9.77 -4.66
CA LYS A 534 -8.15 -10.37 -3.39
C LYS A 534 -9.27 -10.76 -2.43
N GLU A 535 -10.46 -10.21 -2.63
CA GLU A 535 -11.68 -10.50 -1.87
C GLU A 535 -12.64 -11.41 -2.65
N TYR A 536 -12.17 -12.07 -3.71
CA TYR A 536 -12.98 -12.97 -4.54
C TYR A 536 -13.71 -14.00 -3.69
N ARG A 537 -15.00 -14.14 -3.96
CA ARG A 537 -15.89 -15.14 -3.38
C ARG A 537 -16.52 -15.94 -4.50
N ILE A 538 -16.74 -17.21 -4.22
CA ILE A 538 -17.49 -18.10 -5.09
C ILE A 538 -18.96 -17.67 -5.01
N ASP A 539 -19.45 -17.06 -6.09
CA ASP A 539 -20.85 -16.65 -6.25
C ASP A 539 -21.76 -17.86 -6.48
N ALA A 540 -22.93 -17.85 -5.85
CA ALA A 540 -23.94 -18.89 -6.05
C ALA A 540 -24.58 -18.81 -7.46
N SER A 541 -24.68 -17.61 -8.04
CA SER A 541 -25.57 -17.28 -9.17
C SER A 541 -25.55 -18.23 -10.39
N PRO A 542 -24.40 -18.65 -10.96
CA PRO A 542 -24.43 -19.45 -12.19
C PRO A 542 -24.82 -20.92 -11.98
N THR A 543 -24.89 -21.38 -10.72
CA THR A 543 -25.21 -22.79 -10.39
C THR A 543 -26.33 -22.95 -9.36
N ALA A 544 -26.75 -21.88 -8.68
CA ALA A 544 -27.90 -21.88 -7.77
C ALA A 544 -29.19 -22.26 -8.49
N ASP A 545 -29.54 -21.56 -9.58
CA ASP A 545 -30.78 -21.82 -10.34
C ASP A 545 -30.88 -23.28 -10.82
N LEU A 546 -29.75 -23.87 -11.23
CA LEU A 546 -29.68 -25.25 -11.69
C LEU A 546 -29.72 -26.27 -10.54
N ARG A 547 -29.13 -25.95 -9.38
CA ARG A 547 -29.24 -26.77 -8.16
C ARG A 547 -30.64 -26.69 -7.57
N ASP A 548 -31.30 -25.54 -7.60
CA ASP A 548 -32.67 -25.37 -7.12
C ASP A 548 -33.68 -26.06 -8.05
N ALA A 549 -33.41 -26.09 -9.36
CA ALA A 549 -34.16 -26.93 -10.30
C ALA A 549 -33.97 -28.43 -9.99
N LEU A 550 -32.73 -28.91 -9.86
CA LEU A 550 -32.43 -30.30 -9.51
C LEU A 550 -32.99 -30.73 -8.14
N ASN A 551 -32.86 -29.89 -7.12
CA ASN A 551 -33.42 -30.13 -5.80
C ASN A 551 -34.97 -30.18 -5.87
N ARG A 552 -35.61 -29.42 -6.77
CA ARG A 552 -37.06 -29.45 -6.97
C ARG A 552 -37.50 -30.71 -7.69
N GLU A 553 -36.83 -31.10 -8.77
CA GLU A 553 -37.06 -32.39 -9.44
C GLU A 553 -36.88 -33.58 -8.50
N LEU A 554 -35.87 -33.53 -7.62
CA LEU A 554 -35.63 -34.55 -6.59
C LEU A 554 -36.78 -34.62 -5.56
N CYS A 555 -37.30 -33.47 -5.12
CA CYS A 555 -38.44 -33.41 -4.22
C CYS A 555 -39.75 -33.86 -4.89
N ASP A 556 -39.94 -33.61 -6.18
CA ASP A 556 -41.11 -34.09 -6.93
C ASP A 556 -41.04 -35.59 -7.21
N ALA A 557 -39.85 -36.13 -7.51
CA ALA A 557 -39.61 -37.57 -7.56
C ALA A 557 -39.84 -38.24 -6.19
N MET A 558 -39.42 -37.59 -5.09
CA MET A 558 -39.71 -38.06 -3.74
C MET A 558 -41.21 -38.06 -3.42
N ARG A 559 -41.98 -37.02 -3.82
CA ARG A 559 -43.45 -37.03 -3.68
C ARG A 559 -44.07 -38.24 -4.39
N GLN A 560 -43.69 -38.48 -5.64
CA GLN A 560 -44.18 -39.64 -6.41
C GLN A 560 -43.74 -40.98 -5.79
N GLY A 561 -42.52 -41.09 -5.30
CA GLY A 561 -42.02 -42.28 -4.60
C GLY A 561 -42.79 -42.62 -3.32
N PHE A 562 -43.25 -41.60 -2.59
CA PHE A 562 -44.11 -41.77 -1.42
C PHE A 562 -45.53 -42.19 -1.80
N GLU A 563 -46.09 -41.67 -2.90
CA GLU A 563 -47.38 -42.11 -3.45
C GLU A 563 -47.33 -43.58 -3.93
N ASN A 564 -46.18 -44.02 -4.46
CA ASN A 564 -45.93 -45.39 -4.88
C ASN A 564 -45.59 -46.36 -3.73
N GLY A 565 -45.44 -45.88 -2.49
CA GLY A 565 -45.15 -46.70 -1.30
C GLY A 565 -43.67 -47.01 -1.04
N GLU A 566 -42.73 -46.37 -1.76
CA GLU A 566 -41.27 -46.57 -1.61
C GLU A 566 -40.65 -45.68 -0.50
N THR A 567 -41.45 -45.34 0.51
CA THR A 567 -41.17 -44.37 1.59
C THR A 567 -39.82 -44.58 2.28
N ALA A 568 -39.44 -45.84 2.52
CA ALA A 568 -38.20 -46.19 3.21
C ALA A 568 -36.95 -45.90 2.38
N ALA A 569 -36.95 -46.23 1.09
CA ALA A 569 -35.79 -46.06 0.21
C ALA A 569 -35.45 -44.58 0.02
N TRP A 570 -36.47 -43.75 -0.25
CA TRP A 570 -36.31 -42.31 -0.40
C TRP A 570 -35.84 -41.61 0.89
N THR A 571 -36.33 -42.03 2.05
CA THR A 571 -35.92 -41.45 3.33
C THR A 571 -34.47 -41.78 3.69
N VAL A 572 -34.02 -43.01 3.40
CA VAL A 572 -32.61 -43.42 3.58
C VAL A 572 -31.69 -42.63 2.65
N ALA A 573 -31.99 -42.60 1.34
CA ALA A 573 -31.18 -41.88 0.35
C ALA A 573 -31.08 -40.37 0.66
N MET A 574 -32.16 -39.77 1.16
CA MET A 574 -32.18 -38.37 1.57
C MET A 574 -31.37 -38.11 2.85
N ALA A 575 -31.50 -38.98 3.86
CA ALA A 575 -30.71 -38.86 5.08
C ALA A 575 -29.21 -39.05 4.82
N GLU A 576 -28.85 -39.96 3.91
CA GLU A 576 -27.48 -40.15 3.43
C GLU A 576 -26.95 -38.91 2.69
N ASN A 577 -27.76 -38.29 1.81
CA ASN A 577 -27.41 -37.05 1.13
C ASN A 577 -27.14 -35.90 2.12
N ILE A 578 -28.04 -35.70 3.08
CA ILE A 578 -27.91 -34.68 4.14
C ILE A 578 -26.68 -34.96 5.02
N ARG A 579 -26.43 -36.22 5.41
CA ARG A 579 -25.20 -36.60 6.13
C ARG A 579 -23.95 -36.28 5.31
N ALA A 580 -23.90 -36.66 4.04
CA ALA A 580 -22.75 -36.43 3.18
C ALA A 580 -22.45 -34.93 3.00
N LYS A 581 -23.49 -34.10 2.85
CA LYS A 581 -23.33 -32.64 2.79
C LYS A 581 -22.88 -32.04 4.14
N LEU A 582 -23.48 -32.43 5.26
CA LEU A 582 -23.12 -31.90 6.59
C LEU A 582 -21.71 -32.33 7.06
N LEU A 583 -21.30 -33.57 6.78
CA LEU A 583 -19.96 -34.04 7.12
C LEU A 583 -18.87 -33.32 6.30
N ARG A 584 -19.17 -32.89 5.07
CA ARG A 584 -18.26 -32.08 4.24
C ARG A 584 -17.93 -30.70 4.83
N LEU A 585 -18.78 -30.18 5.71
CA LEU A 585 -18.57 -28.91 6.42
C LEU A 585 -17.64 -29.05 7.64
N LEU A 586 -17.22 -30.27 7.97
CA LEU A 586 -16.60 -30.61 9.25
C LEU A 586 -15.27 -31.35 9.05
N LYS A 587 -14.23 -30.89 9.76
CA LYS A 587 -12.97 -31.60 9.84
C LYS A 587 -13.16 -32.97 10.48
N SER A 588 -12.63 -34.02 9.85
CA SER A 588 -12.59 -35.37 10.39
C SER A 588 -11.89 -35.41 11.75
N GLY A 589 -12.59 -35.94 12.76
CA GLY A 589 -12.12 -35.98 14.15
C GLY A 589 -12.73 -34.93 15.10
N ASN A 590 -13.58 -34.01 14.62
CA ASN A 590 -14.36 -33.14 15.50
C ASN A 590 -15.51 -33.93 16.18
N SER A 591 -15.86 -33.64 17.43
CA SER A 591 -16.96 -34.31 18.15
C SER A 591 -18.34 -34.08 17.52
N MET A 592 -18.50 -32.98 16.76
CA MET A 592 -19.68 -32.75 15.91
C MET A 592 -19.72 -33.73 14.71
N HIS A 593 -18.58 -34.07 14.13
CA HIS A 593 -18.48 -35.01 13.00
C HIS A 593 -18.82 -36.43 13.44
N THR A 594 -18.38 -36.86 14.62
CA THR A 594 -18.79 -38.17 15.18
C THR A 594 -20.28 -38.16 15.50
N LEU A 595 -20.80 -37.12 16.19
CA LEU A 595 -22.22 -37.02 16.52
C LEU A 595 -23.13 -37.14 15.28
N ILE A 596 -22.83 -36.41 14.19
CA ILE A 596 -23.61 -36.47 12.95
C ILE A 596 -23.49 -37.84 12.27
N SER A 597 -22.30 -38.45 12.28
CA SER A 597 -22.07 -39.77 11.70
C SER A 597 -22.82 -40.88 12.44
N ASP A 598 -22.92 -40.79 13.77
CA ASP A 598 -23.54 -41.80 14.62
C ASP A 598 -25.07 -41.70 14.62
N THR A 599 -25.64 -40.49 14.51
CA THR A 599 -27.09 -40.29 14.48
C THR A 599 -27.72 -40.44 13.10
N LEU A 600 -26.99 -40.10 12.03
CA LEU A 600 -27.46 -40.21 10.64
C LEU A 600 -26.89 -41.47 9.96
N ASP A 601 -26.88 -42.58 10.68
CA ASP A 601 -26.47 -43.88 10.13
C ASP A 601 -27.52 -44.44 9.15
N PRO A 602 -27.22 -44.60 7.85
CA PRO A 602 -28.20 -45.11 6.88
C PRO A 602 -28.64 -46.54 7.19
N GLU A 603 -27.80 -47.36 7.84
CA GLU A 603 -28.21 -48.70 8.28
C GLU A 603 -29.26 -48.63 9.40
N LEU A 604 -29.02 -47.79 10.41
CA LEU A 604 -29.99 -47.54 11.49
C LEU A 604 -31.30 -46.98 10.94
N ILE A 605 -31.24 -45.98 10.07
CA ILE A 605 -32.41 -45.33 9.46
C ILE A 605 -33.19 -46.34 8.61
N ASN A 606 -32.51 -47.15 7.78
CA ASN A 606 -33.17 -48.17 6.96
C ASN A 606 -33.90 -49.21 7.83
N ARG A 607 -33.30 -49.64 8.94
CA ARG A 607 -33.95 -50.55 9.91
C ARG A 607 -35.16 -49.90 10.58
N GLN A 608 -35.07 -48.62 10.96
CA GLN A 608 -36.20 -47.87 11.55
C GLN A 608 -37.34 -47.63 10.56
N CYS A 609 -37.03 -47.28 9.31
CA CYS A 609 -38.03 -47.13 8.24
C CYS A 609 -38.71 -48.46 7.90
N SER A 610 -37.93 -49.55 7.77
CA SER A 610 -38.46 -50.90 7.51
C SER A 610 -39.40 -51.41 8.62
N GLN A 611 -39.25 -50.91 9.85
CA GLN A 611 -40.11 -51.23 10.99
C GLN A 611 -41.25 -50.21 11.21
N GLY A 612 -41.33 -49.14 10.40
CA GLY A 612 -42.32 -48.06 10.57
C GLY A 612 -42.10 -47.19 11.82
N LEU A 613 -40.90 -47.21 12.41
CA LEU A 613 -40.56 -46.53 13.67
C LEU A 613 -39.79 -45.21 13.47
N PHE A 614 -39.46 -44.85 12.23
CA PHE A 614 -38.76 -43.60 11.93
C PHE A 614 -39.65 -42.37 12.15
N SER A 615 -39.14 -41.37 12.87
CA SER A 615 -39.87 -40.15 13.22
C SER A 615 -39.20 -38.93 12.60
N TYR A 616 -39.86 -38.33 11.60
CA TYR A 616 -39.39 -37.12 10.92
C TYR A 616 -39.27 -35.92 11.88
N GLU A 617 -40.14 -35.82 12.88
CA GLU A 617 -40.08 -34.81 13.95
C GLU A 617 -38.76 -34.88 14.74
N LYS A 618 -38.32 -36.08 15.13
CA LYS A 618 -37.03 -36.30 15.82
C LYS A 618 -35.84 -35.99 14.91
N PHE A 619 -35.96 -36.27 13.62
CA PHE A 619 -34.94 -35.91 12.62
C PHE A 619 -34.84 -34.38 12.46
N PHE A 620 -35.95 -33.68 12.20
CA PHE A 620 -35.95 -32.23 11.99
C PHE A 620 -35.54 -31.46 13.25
N SER A 621 -36.00 -31.85 14.45
CA SER A 621 -35.56 -31.25 15.72
C SER A 621 -34.07 -31.48 16.01
N PHE A 622 -33.50 -32.63 15.62
CA PHE A 622 -32.06 -32.87 15.70
C PHE A 622 -31.27 -31.94 14.76
N ILE A 623 -31.69 -31.83 13.49
CA ILE A 623 -31.08 -30.94 12.49
C ILE A 623 -31.19 -29.46 12.92
N ALA A 624 -32.35 -29.03 13.41
CA ALA A 624 -32.60 -27.71 13.99
C ALA A 624 -31.66 -27.39 15.17
N SER A 625 -31.26 -28.41 15.95
CA SER A 625 -30.28 -28.25 17.04
C SER A 625 -28.82 -28.11 16.57
N ILE A 626 -28.52 -28.47 15.31
CA ILE A 626 -27.17 -28.53 14.74
C ILE A 626 -26.90 -27.36 13.80
N LEU A 627 -27.85 -26.98 12.94
CA LEU A 627 -27.66 -25.90 11.97
C LEU A 627 -27.08 -24.62 12.64
N PRO A 628 -27.65 -24.05 13.73
CA PRO A 628 -27.12 -22.84 14.36
C PRO A 628 -25.71 -22.95 14.95
N LYS A 629 -25.12 -24.16 15.02
CA LYS A 629 -23.74 -24.40 15.48
C LYS A 629 -22.72 -24.45 14.34
N LEU A 630 -23.18 -24.63 13.10
CA LEU A 630 -22.36 -24.73 11.88
C LEU A 630 -22.35 -23.44 11.05
N CYS A 631 -23.28 -22.51 11.32
CA CYS A 631 -23.50 -21.33 10.51
C CYS A 631 -22.58 -20.16 10.87
N ALA A 632 -22.32 -19.30 9.87
CA ALA A 632 -21.64 -18.03 10.09
C ALA A 632 -22.62 -16.95 10.62
N PRO A 633 -22.17 -15.99 11.45
CA PRO A 633 -23.06 -15.06 12.15
C PRO A 633 -23.98 -14.20 11.26
N PHE A 634 -23.65 -14.04 9.98
CA PHE A 634 -24.47 -13.27 9.03
C PHE A 634 -25.71 -14.04 8.53
N ARG A 635 -25.70 -15.39 8.58
CA ARG A 635 -26.87 -16.24 8.24
C ARG A 635 -27.69 -16.67 9.44
N ASP A 636 -27.33 -16.28 10.66
CA ASP A 636 -28.07 -16.61 11.88
C ASP A 636 -29.56 -16.27 11.82
N ALA A 637 -29.97 -15.29 10.99
CA ALA A 637 -31.37 -14.94 10.77
C ALA A 637 -32.10 -15.93 9.85
N GLU A 638 -31.53 -16.24 8.68
CA GLU A 638 -32.05 -17.22 7.71
C GLU A 638 -32.18 -18.61 8.36
N VAL A 639 -31.16 -18.99 9.12
CA VAL A 639 -31.07 -20.29 9.79
C VAL A 639 -32.05 -20.40 10.95
N LYS A 640 -32.33 -19.31 11.68
CA LYS A 640 -33.39 -19.31 12.71
C LYS A 640 -34.77 -19.46 12.09
N ALA A 641 -35.08 -18.73 11.03
CA ALA A 641 -36.34 -18.90 10.31
C ALA A 641 -36.53 -20.36 9.86
N LEU A 642 -35.49 -21.00 9.28
CA LEU A 642 -35.55 -22.42 8.96
C LEU A 642 -35.67 -23.32 10.22
N THR A 643 -34.99 -23.00 11.32
CA THR A 643 -35.03 -23.76 12.58
C THR A 643 -36.44 -23.75 13.20
N ASP A 644 -37.14 -22.62 13.07
CA ASP A 644 -38.50 -22.43 13.55
C ASP A 644 -39.50 -23.16 12.61
N ASP A 645 -39.39 -22.95 11.28
CA ASP A 645 -40.12 -23.69 10.23
C ASP A 645 -40.02 -25.23 10.41
N LEU A 646 -38.84 -25.73 10.77
CA LEU A 646 -38.56 -27.16 10.95
C LEU A 646 -39.17 -27.75 12.23
N GLN A 647 -39.58 -26.93 13.20
CA GLN A 647 -40.21 -27.37 14.45
C GLN A 647 -41.73 -27.42 14.38
N GLU A 648 -42.35 -26.76 13.40
CA GLU A 648 -43.80 -26.82 13.21
C GLU A 648 -44.24 -28.22 12.70
N GLU A 649 -45.35 -28.74 13.22
CA GLU A 649 -46.00 -29.95 12.69
C GLU A 649 -46.58 -29.67 11.28
N GLY A 650 -46.60 -30.68 10.41
CA GLY A 650 -47.08 -30.51 9.04
C GLY A 650 -47.43 -31.81 8.31
N SER A 651 -48.20 -31.66 7.24
CA SER A 651 -48.58 -32.71 6.29
C SER A 651 -47.36 -33.28 5.54
N LEU A 652 -47.53 -34.44 4.90
CA LEU A 652 -46.49 -35.09 4.11
C LEU A 652 -45.87 -34.16 3.06
N ALA A 653 -46.72 -33.42 2.35
CA ALA A 653 -46.27 -32.44 1.34
C ALA A 653 -45.45 -31.30 1.96
N GLU A 654 -45.80 -30.85 3.16
CA GLU A 654 -45.10 -29.79 3.88
C GLU A 654 -43.76 -30.28 4.42
N MET A 655 -43.64 -31.55 4.84
CA MET A 655 -42.36 -32.15 5.22
C MET A 655 -41.38 -32.22 4.04
N VAL A 656 -41.85 -32.51 2.81
CA VAL A 656 -40.99 -32.49 1.61
C VAL A 656 -40.58 -31.07 1.23
N GLU A 657 -41.43 -30.06 1.41
CA GLU A 657 -41.06 -28.65 1.20
C GLU A 657 -40.09 -28.12 2.28
N LYS A 658 -40.23 -28.55 3.54
CA LYS A 658 -39.26 -28.26 4.62
C LYS A 658 -37.89 -28.86 4.31
N LEU A 659 -37.88 -30.08 3.77
CA LEU A 659 -36.68 -30.77 3.30
C LEU A 659 -36.01 -30.07 2.11
N PHE A 660 -36.78 -29.55 1.14
CA PHE A 660 -36.25 -28.70 0.06
C PHE A 660 -35.55 -27.45 0.61
N ARG A 661 -36.20 -26.72 1.53
CA ARG A 661 -35.60 -25.55 2.19
C ARG A 661 -34.34 -25.90 2.97
N LEU A 662 -34.32 -27.06 3.63
CA LEU A 662 -33.15 -27.59 4.33
C LEU A 662 -31.97 -27.87 3.37
N LEU A 663 -32.20 -28.56 2.24
CA LEU A 663 -31.15 -28.83 1.25
C LEU A 663 -30.56 -27.54 0.68
N HIS A 664 -31.41 -26.56 0.34
CA HIS A 664 -30.98 -25.26 -0.15
C HIS A 664 -30.09 -24.52 0.87
N VAL A 665 -30.49 -24.47 2.14
CA VAL A 665 -29.67 -23.86 3.21
C VAL A 665 -28.36 -24.62 3.44
N ILE A 666 -28.36 -25.96 3.39
CA ILE A 666 -27.12 -26.74 3.49
C ILE A 666 -26.17 -26.45 2.31
N ASP A 667 -26.69 -26.28 1.10
CA ASP A 667 -25.88 -25.90 -0.07
C ASP A 667 -25.28 -24.50 0.09
N LEU A 668 -26.04 -23.52 0.60
CA LEU A 668 -25.54 -22.19 0.95
C LEU A 668 -24.46 -22.23 2.05
N LEU A 669 -24.62 -23.09 3.07
CA LEU A 669 -23.60 -23.29 4.11
C LEU A 669 -22.33 -23.96 3.57
N SER A 670 -22.45 -24.84 2.57
CA SER A 670 -21.29 -25.41 1.89
C SER A 670 -20.51 -24.36 1.09
N LEU A 671 -21.21 -23.43 0.45
CA LEU A 671 -20.61 -22.28 -0.23
C LEU A 671 -19.94 -21.32 0.76
N ASP A 672 -20.57 -21.03 1.90
CA ASP A 672 -19.98 -20.22 2.96
C ASP A 672 -18.70 -20.85 3.53
N TYR A 673 -18.72 -22.17 3.79
CA TYR A 673 -17.56 -22.91 4.28
C TYR A 673 -16.42 -22.92 3.26
N SER A 674 -16.72 -23.16 1.99
CA SER A 674 -15.73 -23.03 0.90
C SER A 674 -15.14 -21.63 0.81
N ASN A 675 -15.96 -20.58 0.93
CA ASN A 675 -15.50 -19.18 0.92
C ASN A 675 -14.66 -18.82 2.17
N PHE A 676 -14.99 -19.36 3.34
CA PHE A 676 -14.16 -19.23 4.55
C PHE A 676 -12.80 -19.92 4.39
N LEU A 677 -12.80 -21.13 3.82
CA LEU A 677 -11.57 -21.89 3.56
C LEU A 677 -10.69 -21.17 2.51
N LEU A 678 -11.31 -20.61 1.47
CA LEU A 678 -10.66 -19.77 0.45
C LEU A 678 -10.05 -18.50 1.06
N LEU A 679 -10.78 -17.80 1.93
CA LEU A 679 -10.28 -16.60 2.62
C LEU A 679 -9.03 -16.90 3.47
N ASN A 680 -9.01 -18.05 4.16
CA ASN A 680 -7.86 -18.48 4.94
C ASN A 680 -6.66 -18.86 4.04
N ALA A 681 -6.90 -19.52 2.90
CA ALA A 681 -5.85 -19.92 1.96
C ALA A 681 -5.36 -18.79 1.04
N ALA A 682 -6.15 -17.73 0.82
CA ALA A 682 -5.86 -16.67 -0.14
C ALA A 682 -4.45 -16.05 -0.03
N PRO A 683 -3.89 -15.77 1.16
CA PRO A 683 -2.54 -15.19 1.28
C PRO A 683 -1.42 -16.08 0.73
N THR A 684 -1.54 -17.40 0.88
CA THR A 684 -0.56 -18.36 0.33
C THR A 684 -0.80 -18.57 -1.17
N LEU A 685 -2.05 -18.74 -1.59
CA LEU A 685 -2.43 -18.90 -2.99
C LEU A 685 -1.99 -17.71 -3.86
N ILE A 686 -2.23 -16.47 -3.42
CA ILE A 686 -1.82 -15.24 -4.15
C ILE A 686 -0.29 -15.13 -4.28
N LYS A 687 0.46 -15.62 -3.29
CA LYS A 687 1.94 -15.60 -3.32
C LYS A 687 2.51 -16.56 -4.35
N GLU A 688 1.91 -17.75 -4.48
CA GLU A 688 2.37 -18.79 -5.41
C GLU A 688 1.72 -18.70 -6.80
N ALA A 689 0.67 -17.90 -6.96
CA ALA A 689 -0.16 -17.81 -8.16
C ALA A 689 0.60 -17.69 -9.49
N PRO A 690 1.59 -16.78 -9.66
CA PRO A 690 2.28 -16.65 -10.96
C PRO A 690 3.09 -17.90 -11.32
N GLY A 691 3.72 -18.52 -10.31
CA GLY A 691 4.53 -19.74 -10.51
C GLY A 691 3.68 -21.00 -10.69
N TYR A 692 2.46 -21.03 -10.12
CA TYR A 692 1.50 -22.09 -10.39
C TYR A 692 0.96 -22.00 -11.83
N GLU A 693 0.51 -20.82 -12.25
CA GLU A 693 -0.02 -20.59 -13.60
C GLU A 693 1.04 -20.88 -14.67
N GLN A 694 2.29 -20.44 -14.46
CA GLN A 694 3.41 -20.75 -15.36
C GLN A 694 3.62 -22.25 -15.56
N ARG A 695 3.58 -23.05 -14.49
CA ARG A 695 3.76 -24.51 -14.58
C ARG A 695 2.60 -25.18 -15.29
N MET A 696 1.36 -24.78 -14.99
CA MET A 696 0.18 -25.34 -15.63
C MET A 696 0.13 -24.99 -17.12
N PHE A 697 0.42 -23.74 -17.49
CA PHE A 697 0.46 -23.31 -18.88
C PHE A 697 1.60 -23.98 -19.66
N ALA A 698 2.79 -24.15 -19.06
CA ALA A 698 3.88 -24.93 -19.65
C ALA A 698 3.49 -26.40 -19.87
N GLN A 699 2.83 -27.03 -18.90
CA GLN A 699 2.34 -28.40 -19.01
C GLN A 699 1.29 -28.55 -20.14
N ASP A 700 0.37 -27.60 -20.29
CA ASP A 700 -0.62 -27.60 -21.37
C ASP A 700 0.00 -27.42 -22.77
N LEU A 701 1.09 -26.64 -22.86
CA LEU A 701 1.90 -26.49 -24.08
C LEU A 701 2.66 -27.77 -24.42
N GLU A 702 3.29 -28.42 -23.44
CA GLU A 702 3.99 -29.71 -23.60
C GLU A 702 3.05 -30.84 -24.03
N GLN A 703 1.81 -30.84 -23.54
CA GLN A 703 0.77 -31.80 -23.92
C GLN A 703 0.12 -31.48 -25.28
N GLY A 704 0.36 -30.30 -25.85
CA GLY A 704 -0.28 -29.85 -27.08
C GLY A 704 -1.77 -29.48 -26.93
N THR A 705 -2.27 -29.37 -25.70
CA THR A 705 -3.64 -28.92 -25.39
C THR A 705 -3.83 -27.45 -25.76
N ILE A 706 -2.76 -26.65 -25.65
CA ILE A 706 -2.73 -25.23 -25.99
C ILE A 706 -1.63 -24.99 -27.03
N THR A 707 -1.89 -24.08 -27.98
CA THR A 707 -0.89 -23.57 -28.94
C THR A 707 -0.60 -22.09 -28.64
N LEU A 708 0.44 -21.50 -29.23
CA LEU A 708 0.73 -20.05 -29.09
C LEU A 708 0.32 -19.24 -30.34
N GLU A 709 -0.49 -19.80 -31.23
CA GLU A 709 -0.77 -19.20 -32.54
C GLU A 709 -1.68 -17.97 -32.44
N ARG A 710 -2.74 -18.00 -31.62
CA ARG A 710 -3.64 -16.84 -31.43
C ARG A 710 -2.87 -15.72 -30.74
N THR A 711 -2.06 -16.03 -29.72
CA THR A 711 -1.19 -15.08 -29.00
C THR A 711 -0.17 -14.42 -29.91
N ARG A 712 0.56 -15.19 -30.73
CA ARG A 712 1.50 -14.64 -31.74
C ARG A 712 0.79 -13.74 -32.75
N ARG A 713 -0.40 -14.14 -33.24
CA ARG A 713 -1.18 -13.32 -34.18
C ARG A 713 -1.68 -12.02 -33.55
N TRP A 714 -2.20 -12.10 -32.32
CA TRP A 714 -2.67 -10.95 -31.54
C TRP A 714 -1.54 -9.95 -31.27
N TRP A 715 -0.38 -10.44 -30.81
CA TRP A 715 0.79 -9.60 -30.57
C TRP A 715 1.30 -8.92 -31.84
N ARG A 716 1.41 -9.65 -32.97
CA ARG A 716 1.77 -9.04 -34.28
C ARG A 716 0.84 -7.91 -34.68
N SER A 717 -0.47 -8.10 -34.52
CA SER A 717 -1.49 -7.08 -34.82
C SER A 717 -1.28 -5.82 -33.95
N ALA A 718 -1.08 -6.01 -32.64
CA ALA A 718 -0.82 -4.92 -31.71
C ALA A 718 0.50 -4.19 -32.00
N ALA A 719 1.56 -4.93 -32.36
CA ALA A 719 2.86 -4.38 -32.72
C ALA A 719 2.76 -3.51 -33.98
N VAL A 720 2.16 -4.02 -35.07
CA VAL A 720 1.94 -3.25 -36.32
C VAL A 720 1.10 -1.99 -36.06
N ASN A 721 0.07 -2.08 -35.23
CA ASN A 721 -0.73 -0.90 -34.83
C ASN A 721 0.10 0.15 -34.05
N MET A 722 1.10 -0.26 -33.28
CA MET A 722 1.98 0.68 -32.55
C MET A 722 3.09 1.26 -33.42
N TYR A 723 3.72 0.46 -34.27
CA TYR A 723 4.73 0.96 -35.21
C TYR A 723 4.10 1.96 -36.19
N THR A 724 2.96 1.62 -36.81
CA THR A 724 2.28 2.55 -37.75
C THR A 724 1.74 3.82 -37.10
N GLU A 725 1.45 3.82 -35.80
CA GLU A 725 1.05 5.03 -35.07
C GLU A 725 2.26 5.89 -34.67
N ALA A 726 3.40 5.27 -34.35
CA ALA A 726 4.66 5.97 -34.15
C ALA A 726 5.16 6.64 -35.45
N ASP A 727 5.11 5.92 -36.58
CA ASP A 727 5.48 6.41 -37.91
C ASP A 727 4.62 7.62 -38.34
N ARG A 728 3.36 7.68 -37.91
CA ARG A 728 2.45 8.82 -38.14
C ARG A 728 2.79 10.04 -37.29
N GLN A 729 3.34 9.84 -36.10
CA GLN A 729 3.67 10.93 -35.18
C GLN A 729 4.99 11.61 -35.58
N ASP A 730 5.99 10.85 -36.05
CA ASP A 730 7.29 11.38 -36.49
C ASP A 730 7.73 10.92 -37.92
N PRO A 731 7.05 11.32 -39.02
CA PRO A 731 7.45 10.92 -40.39
C PRO A 731 8.83 11.41 -40.88
N TRP A 732 9.49 12.29 -40.12
CA TRP A 732 10.71 13.00 -40.52
C TRP A 732 11.94 12.68 -39.64
N SER A 733 11.76 11.90 -38.57
CA SER A 733 12.86 11.47 -37.71
C SER A 733 13.42 10.14 -38.20
N SER A 734 14.75 10.06 -38.36
CA SER A 734 15.41 8.75 -38.52
C SER A 734 15.07 7.85 -37.31
N PRO A 735 15.03 6.51 -37.46
CA PRO A 735 14.56 5.60 -36.41
C PRO A 735 15.49 5.61 -35.19
N ASN A 736 15.22 6.55 -34.28
CA ASN A 736 15.91 6.66 -33.01
C ASN A 736 15.39 5.55 -32.08
N PRO A 737 16.27 4.69 -31.50
CA PRO A 737 15.83 3.57 -30.65
C PRO A 737 15.04 4.01 -29.40
N ILE A 738 15.13 5.29 -29.03
CA ILE A 738 14.37 5.93 -27.93
C ILE A 738 12.86 6.02 -28.23
N ASN A 739 12.45 6.16 -29.50
CA ASN A 739 11.03 6.28 -29.88
C ASN A 739 10.37 4.92 -30.20
N ARG A 740 11.10 3.80 -30.08
CA ARG A 740 10.54 2.46 -30.38
C ARG A 740 9.47 2.08 -29.34
N PRO A 741 8.28 1.60 -29.75
CA PRO A 741 7.26 1.13 -28.82
C PRO A 741 7.78 0.00 -27.93
N THR A 742 7.83 0.23 -26.62
CA THR A 742 8.23 -0.78 -25.61
C THR A 742 7.29 -1.99 -25.67
N PRO A 743 7.76 -3.24 -25.45
CA PRO A 743 6.90 -4.43 -25.39
C PRO A 743 5.69 -4.27 -24.45
N GLN A 744 5.85 -3.55 -23.34
CA GLN A 744 4.76 -3.23 -22.40
C GLN A 744 3.65 -2.37 -23.02
N LYS A 745 3.99 -1.43 -23.91
CA LYS A 745 3.03 -0.59 -24.65
C LYS A 745 2.36 -1.38 -25.78
N ILE A 746 3.10 -2.28 -26.43
CA ILE A 746 2.54 -3.23 -27.43
C ILE A 746 1.52 -4.16 -26.77
N TYR A 747 1.87 -4.76 -25.63
CA TYR A 747 0.94 -5.56 -24.81
C TYR A 747 -0.30 -4.75 -24.41
N ALA A 748 -0.12 -3.56 -23.80
CA ALA A 748 -1.24 -2.71 -23.38
C ALA A 748 -2.13 -2.31 -24.56
N ARG A 749 -1.54 -2.13 -25.75
CA ARG A 749 -2.29 -1.88 -26.98
C ARG A 749 -3.10 -3.09 -27.39
N GLY A 750 -2.50 -4.29 -27.42
CA GLY A 750 -3.18 -5.54 -27.74
C GLY A 750 -4.36 -5.81 -26.79
N LEU A 751 -4.16 -5.58 -25.50
CA LEU A 751 -5.20 -5.80 -24.48
C LEU A 751 -6.38 -4.83 -24.67
N VAL A 752 -6.11 -3.54 -24.92
CA VAL A 752 -7.17 -2.55 -25.19
C VAL A 752 -7.78 -2.72 -26.58
N ASP A 753 -7.03 -3.20 -27.58
CA ASP A 753 -7.57 -3.58 -28.89
C ASP A 753 -8.52 -4.78 -28.79
N LEU A 754 -8.23 -5.72 -27.88
CA LEU A 754 -9.04 -6.90 -27.59
C LEU A 754 -10.26 -6.60 -26.70
N ALA A 755 -10.13 -5.75 -25.69
CA ALA A 755 -11.20 -5.40 -24.76
C ALA A 755 -12.15 -4.33 -25.32
N ILE A 756 -11.65 -3.39 -26.13
CA ILE A 756 -12.44 -2.30 -26.73
C ILE A 756 -12.55 -2.55 -28.24
N ALA A 757 -13.44 -3.49 -28.58
CA ALA A 757 -13.77 -3.90 -29.94
C ALA A 757 -15.29 -3.93 -30.14
N THR A 758 -15.79 -3.62 -31.34
CA THR A 758 -17.23 -3.63 -31.64
C THR A 758 -17.84 -5.01 -31.89
N PRO A 759 -17.17 -6.01 -32.51
CA PRO A 759 -17.76 -7.33 -32.66
C PRO A 759 -17.76 -8.10 -31.32
N PRO A 760 -18.70 -9.04 -31.12
CA PRO A 760 -18.66 -9.96 -30.00
C PRO A 760 -17.35 -10.77 -29.99
N LEU A 761 -16.94 -11.23 -28.81
CA LEU A 761 -15.71 -12.00 -28.65
C LEU A 761 -15.85 -13.38 -29.31
N ARG A 762 -15.07 -13.62 -30.37
CA ARG A 762 -14.96 -14.92 -31.04
C ARG A 762 -13.77 -15.69 -30.48
N ASP A 763 -13.87 -17.02 -30.43
CA ASP A 763 -12.81 -17.88 -29.88
C ASP A 763 -11.47 -17.73 -30.60
N ALA A 764 -11.50 -17.49 -31.91
CA ALA A 764 -10.31 -17.27 -32.74
C ALA A 764 -9.60 -15.93 -32.50
N ASP A 765 -10.24 -14.96 -31.84
CA ASP A 765 -9.68 -13.63 -31.57
C ASP A 765 -9.05 -13.51 -30.17
N LEU A 766 -9.34 -14.44 -29.27
CA LEU A 766 -8.81 -14.45 -27.90
C LEU A 766 -7.42 -15.14 -27.88
N PRO A 767 -6.36 -14.49 -27.35
CA PRO A 767 -5.06 -15.15 -27.18
C PRO A 767 -5.13 -16.18 -26.06
N GLU A 768 -4.36 -17.25 -26.18
CA GLU A 768 -4.40 -18.40 -25.25
C GLU A 768 -4.05 -18.02 -23.81
N THR A 769 -3.20 -17.02 -23.62
CA THR A 769 -2.82 -16.48 -22.31
C THR A 769 -3.97 -15.79 -21.56
N LEU A 770 -4.97 -15.25 -22.28
CA LEU A 770 -6.13 -14.55 -21.70
C LEU A 770 -7.42 -15.38 -21.72
N GLU A 771 -7.32 -16.71 -21.91
CA GLU A 771 -8.48 -17.61 -21.97
C GLU A 771 -9.30 -17.59 -20.66
N LEU A 772 -8.64 -17.45 -19.50
CA LEU A 772 -9.30 -17.31 -18.19
C LEU A 772 -10.11 -16.00 -18.07
N ASP A 773 -9.64 -14.90 -18.69
CA ASP A 773 -10.29 -13.58 -18.64
C ASP A 773 -11.40 -13.39 -19.68
N ARG A 774 -11.73 -14.41 -20.49
CA ARG A 774 -12.78 -14.40 -21.51
C ARG A 774 -14.07 -13.72 -21.07
N ALA A 775 -14.61 -14.12 -19.91
CA ALA A 775 -15.87 -13.58 -19.39
C ALA A 775 -15.74 -12.10 -19.00
N ARG A 776 -14.60 -11.70 -18.43
CA ARG A 776 -14.28 -10.31 -18.06
C ARG A 776 -14.14 -9.42 -19.29
N ILE A 777 -13.39 -9.88 -20.30
CA ILE A 777 -13.21 -9.20 -21.59
C ILE A 777 -14.54 -9.03 -22.33
N SER A 778 -15.42 -10.03 -22.30
CA SER A 778 -16.77 -9.90 -22.89
C SER A 778 -17.61 -8.82 -22.20
N ARG A 779 -17.66 -8.82 -20.85
CA ARG A 779 -18.37 -7.78 -20.09
C ARG A 779 -17.83 -6.38 -20.41
N ILE A 780 -16.51 -6.21 -20.49
CA ILE A 780 -15.87 -4.93 -20.83
C ILE A 780 -16.22 -4.48 -22.26
N ARG A 781 -16.32 -5.40 -23.24
CA ARG A 781 -16.81 -5.08 -24.60
C ARG A 781 -18.25 -4.58 -24.56
N ASP A 782 -19.13 -5.29 -23.86
CA ASP A 782 -20.55 -4.95 -23.75
C ASP A 782 -20.74 -3.58 -23.06
N ASP A 783 -19.97 -3.32 -22.00
CA ASP A 783 -19.98 -2.02 -21.30
C ASP A 783 -19.38 -0.90 -22.15
N ALA A 784 -18.30 -1.12 -22.91
CA ALA A 784 -17.76 -0.12 -23.84
C ALA A 784 -18.75 0.24 -24.97
N LEU A 785 -19.49 -0.76 -25.48
CA LEU A 785 -20.59 -0.54 -26.41
C LEU A 785 -21.76 0.21 -25.74
N ARG A 786 -22.10 -0.11 -24.49
CA ARG A 786 -23.19 0.53 -23.73
C ARG A 786 -22.87 2.00 -23.45
N ILE A 787 -21.67 2.31 -22.96
CA ILE A 787 -21.13 3.67 -22.76
C ILE A 787 -21.23 4.46 -24.07
N THR A 788 -20.77 3.88 -25.18
CA THR A 788 -20.77 4.55 -26.49
C THR A 788 -22.19 4.80 -27.02
N THR A 789 -23.10 3.85 -26.83
CA THR A 789 -24.49 3.94 -27.29
C THR A 789 -25.26 4.98 -26.50
N ILE A 790 -25.19 4.95 -25.16
CA ILE A 790 -25.83 5.96 -24.31
C ILE A 790 -25.18 7.33 -24.55
N GLY A 791 -23.86 7.41 -24.64
CA GLY A 791 -23.14 8.63 -24.99
C GLY A 791 -23.57 9.24 -26.33
N GLY A 792 -23.78 8.41 -27.36
CA GLY A 792 -24.31 8.83 -28.66
C GLY A 792 -25.75 9.37 -28.57
N ILE A 793 -26.62 8.73 -27.78
CA ILE A 793 -28.00 9.19 -27.54
C ILE A 793 -28.00 10.52 -26.76
N LEU A 794 -27.20 10.64 -25.70
CA LEU A 794 -27.11 11.86 -24.90
C LEU A 794 -26.50 13.02 -25.72
N LEU A 795 -25.47 12.76 -26.53
CA LEU A 795 -24.85 13.77 -27.38
C LEU A 795 -25.80 14.25 -28.49
N THR A 796 -26.54 13.34 -29.12
CA THR A 796 -27.57 13.71 -30.11
C THR A 796 -28.71 14.50 -29.48
N ALA A 797 -29.21 14.09 -28.30
CA ALA A 797 -30.21 14.85 -27.55
C ALA A 797 -29.72 16.26 -27.13
N LYS A 798 -28.49 16.38 -26.60
CA LYS A 798 -27.87 17.68 -26.25
C LYS A 798 -27.76 18.60 -27.46
N ASN A 799 -27.32 18.08 -28.61
CA ASN A 799 -27.19 18.82 -29.85
C ASN A 799 -28.56 19.29 -30.39
N LEU A 800 -29.58 18.41 -30.40
CA LEU A 800 -30.94 18.74 -30.83
C LEU A 800 -31.58 19.83 -29.94
N LEU A 801 -31.25 19.85 -28.65
CA LEU A 801 -31.74 20.84 -27.68
C LEU A 801 -30.80 22.06 -27.50
N LYS A 802 -29.75 22.18 -28.32
CA LYS A 802 -28.75 23.26 -28.27
C LYS A 802 -28.16 23.51 -26.87
N ARG A 803 -28.01 22.46 -26.06
CA ARG A 803 -27.42 22.55 -24.71
C ARG A 803 -25.91 22.37 -24.77
N ASP A 804 -25.21 22.85 -23.74
CA ASP A 804 -23.77 22.62 -23.61
C ASP A 804 -23.49 21.10 -23.54
N VAL A 805 -22.65 20.62 -24.46
CA VAL A 805 -22.17 19.24 -24.54
C VAL A 805 -21.48 18.82 -23.23
N ARG A 806 -20.84 19.76 -22.52
CA ARG A 806 -20.14 19.54 -21.25
C ARG A 806 -21.08 19.44 -20.03
N SER A 807 -22.37 19.77 -20.18
CA SER A 807 -23.35 19.58 -19.10
C SER A 807 -23.51 18.09 -18.77
N GLN A 808 -23.45 17.72 -17.49
CA GLN A 808 -23.45 16.32 -17.04
C GLN A 808 -24.88 15.80 -16.81
N TRP A 809 -25.36 14.91 -17.66
CA TRP A 809 -26.71 14.30 -17.55
C TRP A 809 -26.61 12.94 -16.84
N LYS A 810 -26.03 12.94 -15.64
CA LYS A 810 -25.68 11.72 -14.89
C LYS A 810 -26.89 10.89 -14.49
N ASN A 811 -27.99 11.52 -14.09
CA ASN A 811 -29.20 10.82 -13.65
C ASN A 811 -29.88 10.10 -14.82
N GLU A 812 -29.91 10.75 -15.98
CA GLU A 812 -30.39 10.22 -17.25
C GLU A 812 -29.51 9.05 -17.70
N ALA A 813 -28.18 9.22 -17.65
CA ALA A 813 -27.22 8.17 -17.99
C ALA A 813 -27.38 6.92 -17.11
N SER A 814 -27.53 7.07 -15.79
CA SER A 814 -27.75 5.94 -14.87
C SER A 814 -29.07 5.22 -15.13
N ARG A 815 -30.17 5.95 -15.38
CA ARG A 815 -31.47 5.33 -15.72
C ARG A 815 -31.42 4.59 -17.06
N MET A 816 -30.73 5.16 -18.05
CA MET A 816 -30.48 4.48 -19.33
C MET A 816 -29.58 3.25 -19.17
N TRP A 817 -28.59 3.30 -18.27
CA TRP A 817 -27.70 2.18 -17.94
C TRP A 817 -28.48 0.99 -17.37
N GLU A 818 -29.34 1.24 -16.37
CA GLU A 818 -30.22 0.22 -15.79
C GLU A 818 -31.18 -0.36 -16.84
N THR A 819 -31.81 0.50 -17.65
CA THR A 819 -32.73 0.06 -18.72
C THR A 819 -32.05 -0.82 -19.79
N LEU A 820 -30.76 -0.60 -20.04
CA LEU A 820 -29.96 -1.33 -21.03
C LEU A 820 -29.08 -2.43 -20.41
N LYS A 821 -29.25 -2.75 -19.11
CA LYS A 821 -28.46 -3.76 -18.42
C LYS A 821 -28.69 -5.17 -18.99
N ASP A 822 -29.95 -5.51 -19.26
CA ASP A 822 -30.33 -6.86 -19.69
C ASP A 822 -30.24 -7.08 -21.20
N GLY A 823 -30.09 -6.01 -22.00
CA GLY A 823 -29.93 -6.04 -23.46
C GLY A 823 -30.48 -4.79 -24.14
N TYR A 824 -30.13 -4.58 -25.42
CA TYR A 824 -30.52 -3.38 -26.17
C TYR A 824 -31.97 -3.40 -26.69
N LEU A 825 -32.47 -4.58 -27.12
CA LEU A 825 -33.80 -4.74 -27.74
C LEU A 825 -34.60 -5.96 -27.23
N LYS A 826 -34.24 -6.53 -26.05
CA LYS A 826 -35.03 -7.62 -25.42
C LYS A 826 -36.49 -7.25 -25.14
N ASP A 827 -36.76 -5.97 -24.87
CA ASP A 827 -38.10 -5.41 -24.76
C ASP A 827 -38.34 -4.45 -25.94
N PRO A 828 -39.36 -4.67 -26.79
CA PRO A 828 -39.67 -3.78 -27.91
C PRO A 828 -40.05 -2.35 -27.48
N ALA A 829 -40.41 -2.13 -26.21
CA ALA A 829 -40.69 -0.80 -25.67
C ALA A 829 -39.43 -0.01 -25.26
N THR A 830 -38.24 -0.61 -25.25
CA THR A 830 -36.99 0.04 -24.79
C THR A 830 -36.66 1.38 -25.47
N PRO A 831 -36.78 1.54 -26.81
CA PRO A 831 -36.55 2.84 -27.46
C PRO A 831 -37.53 3.92 -26.96
N SER A 832 -38.81 3.56 -26.82
CA SER A 832 -39.86 4.45 -26.32
C SER A 832 -39.67 4.84 -24.86
N LYS A 833 -39.21 3.89 -24.01
CA LYS A 833 -38.85 4.14 -22.61
C LYS A 833 -37.69 5.13 -22.50
N ILE A 834 -36.64 4.99 -23.32
CA ILE A 834 -35.51 5.91 -23.33
C ILE A 834 -35.94 7.32 -23.78
N CYS A 835 -36.79 7.43 -24.80
CA CYS A 835 -37.35 8.73 -25.19
C CYS A 835 -38.20 9.37 -24.09
N SER A 836 -39.09 8.59 -23.44
CA SER A 836 -39.94 9.13 -22.36
C SER A 836 -39.14 9.56 -21.13
N LEU A 837 -38.05 8.86 -20.80
CA LEU A 837 -37.11 9.28 -19.75
C LEU A 837 -36.48 10.64 -20.07
N LEU A 838 -35.97 10.83 -21.29
CA LEU A 838 -35.38 12.10 -21.72
C LEU A 838 -36.42 13.23 -21.81
N GLU A 839 -37.64 12.94 -22.26
CA GLU A 839 -38.77 13.90 -22.26
C GLU A 839 -39.18 14.32 -20.84
N SER A 840 -39.14 13.40 -19.86
CA SER A 840 -39.49 13.68 -18.47
C SER A 840 -38.51 14.63 -17.78
N SER A 841 -37.20 14.51 -18.08
CA SER A 841 -36.18 15.47 -17.62
C SER A 841 -36.21 16.77 -18.43
N HIS A 842 -36.58 16.71 -19.72
CA HIS A 842 -36.36 17.79 -20.68
C HIS A 842 -37.48 17.89 -21.71
N ALA A 843 -38.31 18.95 -21.63
CA ALA A 843 -39.31 19.25 -22.64
C ALA A 843 -38.66 19.46 -24.04
N MET A 844 -39.22 18.79 -25.06
CA MET A 844 -38.70 18.80 -26.44
C MET A 844 -39.80 19.14 -27.46
N PRO A 845 -39.48 19.87 -28.56
CA PRO A 845 -40.39 20.06 -29.68
C PRO A 845 -40.80 18.73 -30.33
N PRO A 846 -42.01 18.63 -30.92
CA PRO A 846 -42.51 17.40 -31.54
C PRO A 846 -41.62 16.90 -32.70
N SER A 847 -41.01 17.80 -33.47
CA SER A 847 -40.04 17.46 -34.53
C SER A 847 -38.76 16.84 -33.98
N SER A 848 -38.16 17.47 -32.95
CA SER A 848 -36.96 16.97 -32.27
C SER A 848 -37.20 15.61 -31.61
N ARG A 849 -38.39 15.39 -31.04
CA ARG A 849 -38.82 14.12 -30.44
C ARG A 849 -38.87 12.98 -31.48
N THR A 850 -39.53 13.21 -32.63
CA THR A 850 -39.59 12.20 -33.71
C THR A 850 -38.21 11.89 -34.27
N GLN A 851 -37.35 12.90 -34.42
CA GLN A 851 -35.95 12.72 -34.82
C GLN A 851 -35.19 11.89 -33.78
N LEU A 852 -35.27 12.25 -32.49
CA LEU A 852 -34.57 11.53 -31.43
C LEU A 852 -35.02 10.06 -31.36
N ALA A 853 -36.32 9.79 -31.39
CA ALA A 853 -36.86 8.42 -31.39
C ALA A 853 -36.32 7.59 -32.57
N SER A 854 -36.25 8.18 -33.78
CA SER A 854 -35.65 7.51 -34.94
C SER A 854 -34.15 7.21 -34.75
N THR A 855 -33.41 8.12 -34.10
CA THR A 855 -31.99 7.91 -33.82
C THR A 855 -31.75 6.91 -32.69
N VAL A 856 -32.55 6.93 -31.62
CA VAL A 856 -32.46 5.97 -30.50
C VAL A 856 -32.69 4.56 -31.03
N SER A 857 -33.78 4.32 -31.77
CA SER A 857 -34.05 3.02 -32.39
C SER A 857 -32.89 2.57 -33.30
N ARG A 858 -32.37 3.48 -34.16
CA ARG A 858 -31.24 3.18 -35.04
C ARG A 858 -29.97 2.82 -34.27
N LEU A 859 -29.63 3.55 -33.21
CA LEU A 859 -28.43 3.32 -32.41
C LEU A 859 -28.52 2.02 -31.60
N LEU A 860 -29.70 1.69 -31.05
CA LEU A 860 -29.92 0.42 -30.34
C LEU A 860 -29.81 -0.80 -31.28
N THR A 861 -30.38 -0.73 -32.50
CA THR A 861 -30.20 -1.79 -33.51
C THR A 861 -28.74 -1.94 -33.96
N GLN A 862 -27.98 -0.83 -34.04
CA GLN A 862 -26.55 -0.87 -34.34
C GLN A 862 -25.72 -1.49 -33.20
N ALA A 863 -26.08 -1.21 -31.95
CA ALA A 863 -25.45 -1.79 -30.77
C ALA A 863 -25.69 -3.31 -30.69
N GLU A 864 -26.94 -3.76 -30.87
CA GLU A 864 -27.28 -5.19 -30.89
C GLU A 864 -26.56 -5.97 -32.01
N SER A 865 -26.40 -5.36 -33.19
CA SER A 865 -25.67 -5.98 -34.30
C SER A 865 -24.13 -5.92 -34.20
N GLY A 866 -23.57 -5.36 -33.12
CA GLY A 866 -22.11 -5.20 -32.93
C GLY A 866 -21.44 -4.28 -33.97
N LYS A 867 -22.22 -3.45 -34.66
CA LYS A 867 -21.79 -2.66 -35.83
C LYS A 867 -22.16 -1.19 -35.67
N LEU A 868 -21.28 -0.45 -35.00
CA LEU A 868 -21.33 1.02 -34.96
C LEU A 868 -21.11 1.58 -36.37
N SER A 869 -22.18 1.87 -37.11
CA SER A 869 -22.09 2.42 -38.46
C SER A 869 -22.16 3.95 -38.46
N ASP A 870 -22.86 4.53 -37.48
CA ASP A 870 -23.02 5.98 -37.31
C ASP A 870 -21.66 6.69 -37.04
N PRO A 871 -21.32 7.76 -37.78
CA PRO A 871 -20.06 8.48 -37.63
C PRO A 871 -19.81 9.02 -36.21
N VAL A 872 -20.85 9.45 -35.50
CA VAL A 872 -20.72 10.01 -34.15
C VAL A 872 -20.31 8.91 -33.17
N THR A 873 -20.97 7.75 -33.22
CA THR A 873 -20.62 6.63 -32.34
C THR A 873 -19.25 6.04 -32.67
N LYS A 874 -18.84 6.01 -33.95
CA LYS A 874 -17.47 5.59 -34.33
C LYS A 874 -16.41 6.49 -33.71
N VAL A 875 -16.58 7.81 -33.79
CA VAL A 875 -15.63 8.78 -33.22
C VAL A 875 -15.63 8.71 -31.69
N LEU A 876 -16.80 8.56 -31.05
CA LEU A 876 -16.89 8.36 -29.60
C LEU A 876 -16.18 7.07 -29.16
N PHE A 877 -16.43 5.94 -29.84
CA PHE A 877 -15.79 4.66 -29.54
C PHE A 877 -14.26 4.74 -29.67
N GLN A 878 -13.76 5.34 -30.76
CA GLN A 878 -12.32 5.49 -30.99
C GLN A 878 -11.67 6.41 -29.94
N ARG A 879 -12.32 7.50 -29.55
CA ARG A 879 -11.82 8.39 -28.49
C ARG A 879 -11.84 7.71 -27.11
N LEU A 880 -12.91 6.99 -26.78
CA LEU A 880 -13.01 6.19 -25.56
C LEU A 880 -11.87 5.16 -25.49
N LYS A 881 -11.63 4.46 -26.60
CA LYS A 881 -10.53 3.51 -26.76
C LYS A 881 -9.15 4.14 -26.56
N THR A 882 -8.88 5.30 -27.18
CA THR A 882 -7.63 6.04 -26.96
C THR A 882 -7.47 6.52 -25.51
N HIS A 883 -8.55 6.98 -24.87
CA HIS A 883 -8.53 7.39 -23.46
C HIS A 883 -8.22 6.21 -22.51
N ILE A 884 -8.85 5.06 -22.73
CA ILE A 884 -8.56 3.82 -21.98
C ILE A 884 -7.12 3.38 -22.22
N PHE A 885 -6.67 3.34 -23.48
CA PHE A 885 -5.28 3.00 -23.83
C PHE A 885 -4.27 3.89 -23.10
N ASN A 886 -4.42 5.22 -23.17
CA ASN A 886 -3.50 6.16 -22.52
C ASN A 886 -3.42 5.98 -21.00
N ARG A 887 -4.49 5.49 -20.35
CA ARG A 887 -4.50 5.20 -18.91
C ARG A 887 -3.91 3.83 -18.57
N VAL A 888 -4.18 2.80 -19.37
CA VAL A 888 -3.67 1.44 -19.17
C VAL A 888 -2.17 1.34 -19.54
N SER A 889 -1.71 2.07 -20.56
CA SER A 889 -0.30 2.11 -20.98
C SER A 889 0.61 2.98 -20.10
N ALA A 890 0.08 3.60 -19.04
CA ALA A 890 0.83 4.48 -18.15
C ALA A 890 1.80 3.68 -17.26
N SER A 891 3.07 3.63 -17.68
CA SER A 891 4.13 2.83 -17.04
C SER A 891 4.55 3.35 -15.67
N SER A 892 4.80 4.66 -15.53
CA SER A 892 5.30 5.24 -14.28
C SER A 892 4.18 5.70 -13.35
N SER A 893 4.46 5.72 -12.05
CA SER A 893 3.56 6.27 -11.02
C SER A 893 3.16 7.72 -11.32
N GLY A 894 4.10 8.55 -11.77
CA GLY A 894 3.85 9.93 -12.17
C GLY A 894 2.94 10.06 -13.39
N GLU A 895 3.09 9.21 -14.41
CA GLU A 895 2.17 9.17 -15.56
C GLU A 895 0.77 8.72 -15.14
N ARG A 896 0.65 7.66 -14.31
CA ARG A 896 -0.64 7.18 -13.79
C ARG A 896 -1.38 8.26 -13.02
N VAL A 897 -0.69 9.00 -12.14
CA VAL A 897 -1.28 10.11 -11.38
C VAL A 897 -1.74 11.25 -12.31
N ARG A 898 -0.93 11.66 -13.30
CA ARG A 898 -1.32 12.69 -14.27
C ARG A 898 -2.50 12.26 -15.16
N ALA A 899 -2.49 11.00 -15.61
CA ALA A 899 -3.56 10.45 -16.43
C ALA A 899 -4.86 10.29 -15.63
N ALA A 900 -4.79 9.98 -14.34
CA ALA A 900 -5.93 9.97 -13.43
C ALA A 900 -6.46 11.38 -13.15
N SER A 901 -5.58 12.36 -12.86
CA SER A 901 -5.99 13.74 -12.56
C SER A 901 -6.62 14.46 -13.76
N THR A 902 -6.23 14.10 -14.99
CA THR A 902 -6.79 14.67 -16.23
C THR A 902 -7.93 13.85 -16.83
N ALA A 903 -8.23 12.65 -16.31
CA ALA A 903 -9.24 11.74 -16.87
C ALA A 903 -10.63 12.39 -17.01
N THR A 904 -11.09 13.11 -15.99
CA THR A 904 -12.40 13.80 -16.00
C THR A 904 -12.48 14.85 -17.11
N GLU A 905 -11.41 15.62 -17.33
CA GLU A 905 -11.36 16.66 -18.36
C GLU A 905 -11.22 16.07 -19.77
N SER A 906 -10.39 15.03 -19.91
CA SER A 906 -10.21 14.29 -21.17
C SER A 906 -11.50 13.58 -21.62
N LEU A 907 -12.23 12.97 -20.69
CA LEU A 907 -13.50 12.30 -20.98
C LEU A 907 -14.64 13.29 -21.24
N ALA A 908 -14.65 14.44 -20.55
CA ALA A 908 -15.56 15.55 -20.87
C ALA A 908 -15.29 16.14 -22.27
N THR A 909 -14.02 16.30 -22.65
CA THR A 909 -13.60 16.74 -23.99
C THR A 909 -13.91 15.71 -25.07
N THR A 910 -13.91 14.42 -24.71
CA THR A 910 -14.33 13.31 -25.58
C THR A 910 -15.84 13.34 -25.87
N GLY A 911 -16.65 13.88 -24.95
CA GLY A 911 -18.11 13.92 -25.03
C GLY A 911 -18.81 12.85 -24.18
N LEU A 912 -18.12 12.27 -23.19
CA LEU A 912 -18.63 11.22 -22.29
C LEU A 912 -18.50 11.58 -20.78
N PRO A 913 -18.73 12.83 -20.32
CA PRO A 913 -18.48 13.24 -18.93
C PRO A 913 -19.34 12.52 -17.88
N GLU A 914 -20.40 11.83 -18.28
CA GLU A 914 -21.25 11.01 -17.41
C GLU A 914 -20.55 9.74 -16.91
N PHE A 915 -19.64 9.15 -17.71
CA PHE A 915 -19.13 7.78 -17.51
C PHE A 915 -17.77 7.68 -16.81
N VAL A 916 -17.37 8.72 -16.06
CA VAL A 916 -16.04 8.75 -15.40
C VAL A 916 -15.84 7.57 -14.44
N GLY A 917 -16.91 7.12 -13.76
CA GLY A 917 -16.89 5.95 -12.88
C GLY A 917 -16.67 4.66 -13.67
N GLN A 918 -17.60 4.32 -14.56
CA GLN A 918 -17.57 3.08 -15.36
C GLN A 918 -16.28 2.94 -16.20
N VAL A 919 -15.78 4.05 -16.78
CA VAL A 919 -14.50 4.06 -17.51
C VAL A 919 -13.30 3.95 -16.54
N GLY A 920 -13.44 4.41 -15.30
CA GLY A 920 -12.49 4.14 -14.22
C GLY A 920 -12.43 2.66 -13.87
N ASP A 921 -13.58 2.04 -13.65
CA ASP A 921 -13.71 0.61 -13.28
C ASP A 921 -13.13 -0.30 -14.37
N ILE A 922 -13.43 -0.02 -15.65
CA ILE A 922 -12.84 -0.73 -16.81
C ILE A 922 -11.31 -0.60 -16.83
N VAL A 923 -10.78 0.60 -16.58
CA VAL A 923 -9.31 0.83 -16.54
C VAL A 923 -8.66 0.11 -15.36
N GLU A 924 -9.32 0.05 -14.20
CA GLU A 924 -8.81 -0.69 -13.04
C GLU A 924 -8.82 -2.21 -13.29
N GLN A 925 -9.92 -2.75 -13.82
CA GLN A 925 -10.04 -4.18 -14.14
C GLN A 925 -9.01 -4.61 -15.21
N LEU A 926 -8.85 -3.84 -16.28
CA LEU A 926 -7.82 -4.09 -17.29
C LEU A 926 -6.40 -3.95 -16.69
N GLY A 927 -6.20 -3.01 -15.77
CA GLY A 927 -4.95 -2.85 -15.03
C GLY A 927 -4.60 -4.09 -14.21
N LYS A 928 -5.53 -4.55 -13.35
CA LYS A 928 -5.37 -5.76 -12.53
C LYS A 928 -5.12 -7.00 -13.39
N ALA A 929 -5.95 -7.25 -14.40
CA ALA A 929 -5.78 -8.37 -15.33
C ALA A 929 -4.42 -8.31 -16.05
N SER A 930 -3.99 -7.12 -16.53
CA SER A 930 -2.69 -6.95 -17.17
C SER A 930 -1.50 -7.23 -16.24
N GLU A 931 -1.64 -6.98 -14.94
CA GLU A 931 -0.58 -7.22 -13.97
C GLU A 931 -0.48 -8.70 -13.62
N VAL A 932 -1.61 -9.41 -13.47
CA VAL A 932 -1.65 -10.86 -13.24
C VAL A 932 -1.14 -11.61 -14.47
N ASP A 933 -1.70 -11.34 -15.65
CA ASP A 933 -1.31 -11.99 -16.90
C ASP A 933 0.17 -11.74 -17.25
N ARG A 934 0.70 -10.53 -17.06
CA ARG A 934 2.14 -10.29 -17.30
C ARG A 934 3.06 -10.98 -16.28
N ARG A 935 2.61 -11.19 -15.04
CA ARG A 935 3.39 -11.94 -14.03
C ARG A 935 3.38 -13.44 -14.29
N ALA A 936 2.26 -13.98 -14.79
CA ALA A 936 2.17 -15.36 -15.23
C ALA A 936 2.90 -15.56 -16.56
N HIS A 937 2.43 -14.92 -17.64
CA HIS A 937 2.82 -15.23 -19.01
C HIS A 937 3.96 -14.36 -19.59
N GLY A 938 4.63 -13.56 -18.75
CA GLY A 938 5.69 -12.62 -19.16
C GLY A 938 6.76 -13.23 -20.08
N ASN A 939 7.29 -14.40 -19.72
CA ASN A 939 8.36 -15.08 -20.46
C ASN A 939 7.97 -15.35 -21.92
N TRP A 940 6.77 -15.87 -22.18
CA TRP A 940 6.29 -16.14 -23.55
C TRP A 940 6.03 -14.85 -24.34
N TYR A 941 5.64 -13.74 -23.68
CA TYR A 941 5.54 -12.45 -24.35
C TYR A 941 6.92 -11.88 -24.72
N GLU A 942 7.95 -12.11 -23.91
CA GLU A 942 9.33 -11.72 -24.20
C GLU A 942 9.90 -12.56 -25.35
N GLU A 943 9.72 -13.90 -25.34
CA GLU A 943 10.08 -14.78 -26.46
C GLU A 943 9.39 -14.38 -27.79
N ILE A 944 8.10 -14.06 -27.75
CA ILE A 944 7.33 -13.61 -28.93
C ILE A 944 7.82 -12.23 -29.41
N ALA A 945 8.20 -11.34 -28.48
CA ALA A 945 8.77 -10.04 -28.84
C ALA A 945 10.14 -10.22 -29.54
N GLU A 946 11.05 -11.00 -28.95
CA GLU A 946 12.37 -11.31 -29.53
C GLU A 946 12.27 -11.99 -30.90
N GLU A 947 11.35 -12.95 -31.06
CA GLU A 947 11.11 -13.60 -32.35
C GLU A 947 10.71 -12.57 -33.42
N LEU A 948 9.87 -11.60 -33.07
CA LEU A 948 9.41 -10.57 -34.00
C LEU A 948 10.45 -9.49 -34.28
N GLU A 949 11.32 -9.17 -33.31
CA GLU A 949 12.48 -8.32 -33.57
C GLU A 949 13.43 -9.01 -34.56
N ARG A 950 13.70 -10.30 -34.37
CA ARG A 950 14.52 -11.11 -35.28
C ARG A 950 13.90 -11.21 -36.68
N GLN A 951 12.60 -11.49 -36.80
CA GLN A 951 11.90 -11.52 -38.08
C GLN A 951 11.89 -10.14 -38.78
N GLY A 952 11.83 -9.04 -38.01
CA GLY A 952 11.97 -7.69 -38.54
C GLY A 952 13.36 -7.42 -39.13
N LEU A 953 14.42 -7.83 -38.42
CA LEU A 953 15.81 -7.70 -38.87
C LEU A 953 16.12 -8.59 -40.10
N GLU A 954 15.60 -9.82 -40.14
CA GLU A 954 15.69 -10.71 -41.31
C GLU A 954 14.95 -10.09 -42.53
N GLY A 955 13.80 -9.45 -42.30
CA GLY A 955 13.03 -8.74 -43.33
C GLY A 955 13.75 -7.50 -43.90
N GLU A 956 14.35 -6.66 -43.05
CA GLU A 956 15.20 -5.54 -43.52
C GLU A 956 16.47 -6.04 -44.24
N GLY A 957 17.04 -7.16 -43.79
CA GLY A 957 18.18 -7.81 -44.45
C GLY A 957 17.88 -8.22 -45.89
N LEU A 958 16.73 -8.87 -46.11
CA LEU A 958 16.25 -9.25 -47.44
C LEU A 958 15.88 -8.04 -48.32
N ALA A 959 15.31 -6.98 -47.73
CA ALA A 959 15.02 -5.73 -48.46
C ALA A 959 16.30 -4.96 -48.84
N ARG A 960 17.37 -5.06 -48.04
CA ARG A 960 18.69 -4.50 -48.38
C ARG A 960 19.42 -5.34 -49.43
N SER A 961 19.29 -6.68 -49.42
CA SER A 961 19.90 -7.53 -50.44
C SER A 961 19.27 -7.33 -51.82
N SER A 962 17.93 -7.22 -51.91
CA SER A 962 17.24 -6.99 -53.20
C SER A 962 17.50 -5.60 -53.79
N ASN A 963 17.73 -4.57 -52.95
CA ASN A 963 18.22 -3.26 -53.41
C ASN A 963 19.70 -3.25 -53.81
N ALA A 964 20.53 -4.14 -53.26
CA ALA A 964 21.92 -4.32 -53.72
C ALA A 964 21.96 -5.04 -55.08
N GLU A 965 21.18 -6.11 -55.27
CA GLU A 965 21.13 -6.82 -56.55
C GLU A 965 20.54 -5.95 -57.68
N SER A 966 19.45 -5.20 -57.42
CA SER A 966 18.86 -4.30 -58.41
C SER A 966 19.76 -3.13 -58.82
N SER A 967 20.63 -2.65 -57.92
CA SER A 967 21.62 -1.61 -58.26
C SER A 967 22.83 -2.14 -59.03
N THR A 968 23.20 -3.42 -58.89
CA THR A 968 24.23 -4.04 -59.74
C THR A 968 23.76 -4.36 -61.16
N ALA A 969 22.48 -4.70 -61.35
CA ALA A 969 21.92 -4.98 -62.68
C ALA A 969 21.83 -3.73 -63.59
N GLY A 970 21.73 -2.53 -63.00
CA GLY A 970 21.62 -1.26 -63.74
C GLY A 970 22.93 -0.75 -64.36
N ALA A 971 24.08 -1.32 -64.00
CA ALA A 971 25.41 -0.84 -64.44
C ALA A 971 25.99 -1.59 -65.65
N ALA A 972 25.33 -2.66 -66.12
CA ALA A 972 25.86 -3.57 -67.15
C ALA A 972 25.25 -3.37 -68.56
N SER A 973 24.38 -2.37 -68.76
CA SER A 973 23.68 -2.12 -70.04
C SER A 973 24.14 -0.86 -70.78
N SER A 974 25.23 -0.22 -70.34
CA SER A 974 25.87 0.90 -71.03
C SER A 974 27.36 0.65 -71.28
N SER A 975 27.66 -0.09 -72.33
CA SER A 975 28.98 -0.21 -72.98
C SER A 975 28.78 -0.57 -74.46
#